data_AF-A0A1G5HUY6-F1
#
_entry.id   AF-A0A1G5HUY6-F1
#
_cell.length_a   1.000
_cell.length_b   1.000
_cell.length_c   1.000
_cell.angle_alpha   90.00
_cell.angle_beta   90.00
_cell.angle_gamma   90.00
#
_symmetry.space_group_name_H-M   'P 1'
#
loop_
_entity.id
_entity.type
_entity.pdbx_description
1 polymer ?
#
loop_
_entity_poly.entity_id
_entity_poly.type
_entity_poly.pdbx_seq_one_letter_code
_entity_poly.pdbx_strand_id
1 'polypeptide(L)'
;MNSHVPRRRRLAAITAAAAVATSLCIATPALAAPSAQPISPAASATTSPGTSVSLDLGGTWKFAKGDDPSYASPDFDDSSWQDITVPGDGTPFDDYDGFGWYRLTFTLPPDAAGTNLVASLGFLDDVDEAYLNGTRIGGSGTMPPAASSQWFEKRLYPVPADAPNFGGENTLAVRLYDMNGGGGWYEGPVGIYSKDAVRANVYGITGPRASAAQSAAVADVLEAQKTALAAGDVDAYLKTLDKSYFHDGRSKDRRARELRDWMKESGSLTLTDSEVEVVTGEDGALVVDTNRTITGTRDGEPYTFQPASQQFLHIDGTTLRETGNDSRFFRETVDSDLEGQPREFATYLPPSYLSEPNREYPVVYLLHGINGGSREWEPRDIDDVLDGLWKQGLAESIVIMPDGESLWYSDQPNGGTPWRSMFLTEMVPLVDKEYRTLEGRDFRALTGVSMGGFGAWSLGLSNPGMFSSIASHIGSLSYSGSALPTPLKQAGDMTAKQLKKFDLYFDACEFDEYRFDDAARSMNTILTDKGVPHTWAVYPEGRHNDACWMPHLKDSFGMHSTHFREAGLREDFVKPEISVPASTTVSFGSTFDALAGVTARDAVDGDLTAELSVRGTVDTKKLGTYTLRYVVKDAAGNRARVDRTVTVAPAALTVGTPTVSGSAKVGATLTTKPGTWTKGTAFAYQWMRDGSPIRGAVTATHRLTAADAGTRISVRVTGTQSGYTTAAKTSAATTKVAKGTLRASTPTVTGSAKVGKTLTARAGAWTEGTRLSYQWLNNGRAIAGATKASYSVARGDRGDRLSVRITGSLSGYDTVSRTSGAVRIAR
;
A
#
# COMPACT_ATOMS: atom_id res chain seq x y z
N MET A 1 14.92 29.47 -32.27
CA MET A 1 14.72 30.93 -32.29
C MET A 1 13.22 31.19 -32.42
N ASN A 2 12.67 31.95 -31.45
CA ASN A 2 11.36 32.65 -31.40
C ASN A 2 10.10 31.90 -31.87
N SER A 3 9.23 31.43 -30.97
CA SER A 3 8.23 32.17 -30.16
C SER A 3 7.09 32.80 -30.98
N HIS A 4 5.84 32.41 -30.70
CA HIS A 4 4.77 33.33 -30.27
C HIS A 4 3.43 32.62 -30.03
N VAL A 5 2.86 32.92 -28.86
CA VAL A 5 1.50 32.63 -28.39
C VAL A 5 0.62 33.88 -28.59
N PRO A 6 -0.69 33.75 -28.78
CA PRO A 6 -1.65 34.72 -28.23
C PRO A 6 -2.79 34.01 -27.47
N ARG A 7 -2.96 34.25 -26.15
CA ARG A 7 -3.71 35.32 -25.45
C ARG A 7 -5.24 35.21 -25.51
N ARG A 8 -5.80 34.91 -24.32
CA ARG A 8 -7.21 34.98 -23.88
C ARG A 8 -7.80 36.39 -24.00
N ARG A 9 -9.09 36.51 -24.34
CA ARG A 9 -9.91 37.72 -24.16
C ARG A 9 -10.99 37.47 -23.11
N ARG A 10 -11.08 38.37 -22.12
CA ARG A 10 -12.23 38.60 -21.25
C ARG A 10 -13.24 39.49 -21.99
N LEU A 11 -14.54 39.25 -21.81
CA LEU A 11 -15.58 40.26 -22.09
C LEU A 11 -16.27 40.62 -20.78
N ALA A 12 -16.44 41.94 -20.60
CA ALA A 12 -17.08 42.59 -19.48
C ALA A 12 -18.53 42.98 -19.83
N ALA A 13 -19.27 43.24 -18.77
CA ALA A 13 -20.69 43.55 -18.67
C ALA A 13 -21.24 44.64 -19.60
N ILE A 14 -22.53 44.51 -19.92
CA ILE A 14 -23.42 45.58 -20.36
C ILE A 14 -24.67 45.55 -19.47
N THR A 15 -24.91 46.67 -18.79
CA THR A 15 -26.17 47.02 -18.11
C THR A 15 -26.88 48.12 -18.90
N ALA A 16 -28.20 47.99 -19.13
CA ALA A 16 -29.17 49.09 -19.03
C ALA A 16 -30.64 48.65 -19.27
N ALA A 17 -31.49 48.97 -18.28
CA ALA A 17 -32.88 49.44 -18.29
C ALA A 17 -33.97 48.66 -19.08
N ALA A 18 -34.94 47.99 -18.44
CA ALA A 18 -36.08 48.45 -17.61
C ALA A 18 -37.32 48.92 -18.40
N ALA A 19 -38.42 48.15 -18.33
CA ALA A 19 -39.80 48.64 -18.46
C ALA A 19 -40.81 47.72 -17.74
N VAL A 20 -41.33 48.28 -16.64
CA VAL A 20 -42.53 48.06 -15.83
C VAL A 20 -43.65 47.15 -16.38
N ALA A 21 -44.09 46.20 -15.56
CA ALA A 21 -45.51 45.83 -15.41
C ALA A 21 -45.79 45.46 -13.94
N THR A 22 -46.55 46.31 -13.26
CA THR A 22 -47.08 46.14 -11.91
C THR A 22 -48.34 45.26 -11.94
N SER A 23 -48.47 44.28 -11.04
CA SER A 23 -49.70 44.06 -10.25
C SER A 23 -49.63 42.89 -9.25
N LEU A 24 -50.14 43.22 -8.06
CA LEU A 24 -50.81 42.40 -7.04
C LEU A 24 -50.01 41.43 -6.16
N CYS A 25 -49.88 41.87 -4.91
CA CYS A 25 -49.58 41.12 -3.70
C CYS A 25 -50.54 39.95 -3.47
N ILE A 26 -50.02 38.80 -3.04
CA ILE A 26 -50.51 38.05 -1.88
C ILE A 26 -49.28 37.56 -1.11
N ALA A 27 -49.15 38.02 0.13
CA ALA A 27 -48.13 37.57 1.07
C ALA A 27 -48.60 36.28 1.74
N THR A 28 -47.81 35.23 1.66
CA THR A 28 -47.88 34.07 2.57
C THR A 28 -46.70 34.15 3.55
N PRO A 29 -46.92 34.07 4.87
CA PRO A 29 -45.86 34.26 5.85
C PRO A 29 -44.89 33.09 5.83
N ALA A 30 -43.59 33.42 5.85
CA ALA A 30 -42.53 32.46 6.11
C ALA A 30 -42.68 31.88 7.52
N LEU A 31 -42.74 30.55 7.61
CA LEU A 31 -42.60 29.82 8.87
C LEU A 31 -41.22 30.13 9.45
N ALA A 32 -41.21 30.68 10.66
CA ALA A 32 -40.01 30.99 11.41
C ALA A 32 -39.22 29.71 11.72
N ALA A 33 -37.92 29.74 11.45
CA ALA A 33 -36.98 28.73 11.92
C ALA A 33 -37.04 28.62 13.46
N PRO A 34 -37.11 27.41 14.05
CA PRO A 34 -37.05 27.27 15.49
C PRO A 34 -35.67 27.70 15.98
N SER A 35 -35.68 28.61 16.96
CA SER A 35 -34.49 29.13 17.62
C SER A 35 -33.69 27.99 18.28
N ALA A 36 -32.44 27.81 17.87
CA ALA A 36 -31.50 26.96 18.57
C ALA A 36 -31.20 27.55 19.96
N GLN A 37 -31.64 26.87 21.02
CA GLN A 37 -31.09 27.08 22.36
C GLN A 37 -29.78 26.27 22.51
N PRO A 38 -28.75 26.80 23.18
CA PRO A 38 -27.50 26.10 23.38
C PRO A 38 -27.68 24.98 24.41
N ILE A 39 -27.45 23.74 23.98
CA ILE A 39 -27.42 22.57 24.86
C ILE A 39 -26.01 22.49 25.48
N SER A 40 -25.92 22.60 26.81
CA SER A 40 -24.68 22.43 27.57
C SER A 40 -24.15 20.98 27.50
N PRO A 41 -22.82 20.77 27.60
CA PRO A 41 -22.21 19.45 27.57
C PRO A 41 -22.20 18.83 28.98
N ALA A 42 -22.84 17.68 29.15
CA ALA A 42 -22.42 16.56 30.01
C ALA A 42 -23.63 15.67 30.36
N ALA A 43 -23.60 14.43 29.87
CA ALA A 43 -24.07 13.29 30.63
C ALA A 43 -23.31 12.06 30.12
N SER A 44 -22.33 11.60 30.92
CA SER A 44 -21.90 10.21 30.86
C SER A 44 -23.10 9.36 31.27
N ALA A 45 -23.72 8.66 30.33
CA ALA A 45 -24.76 7.69 30.62
C ALA A 45 -24.19 6.29 30.42
N THR A 46 -23.74 5.68 31.51
CA THR A 46 -23.71 4.22 31.64
C THR A 46 -25.15 3.71 31.59
N THR A 47 -25.61 3.24 30.42
CA THR A 47 -26.85 2.48 30.30
C THR A 47 -26.51 0.99 30.27
N SER A 48 -27.14 0.22 31.18
CA SER A 48 -27.22 -1.24 31.05
C SER A 48 -27.76 -1.61 29.67
N PRO A 49 -27.40 -2.77 29.10
CA PRO A 49 -27.91 -3.18 27.80
C PRO A 49 -29.43 -3.31 27.89
N GLY A 50 -30.17 -2.49 27.13
CA GLY A 50 -31.56 -2.80 26.82
C GLY A 50 -31.60 -4.16 26.11
N THR A 51 -32.65 -4.94 26.38
CA THR A 51 -32.85 -6.25 25.75
C THR A 51 -32.91 -6.07 24.23
N SER A 52 -32.21 -6.93 23.48
CA SER A 52 -32.33 -6.97 22.01
C SER A 52 -33.78 -7.24 21.64
N VAL A 53 -34.36 -6.39 20.80
CA VAL A 53 -35.75 -6.50 20.34
C VAL A 53 -35.73 -7.08 18.93
N SER A 54 -36.38 -8.21 18.73
CA SER A 54 -36.58 -8.81 17.42
C SER A 54 -38.03 -9.29 17.34
N LEU A 55 -38.91 -8.37 16.98
CA LEU A 55 -40.34 -8.64 16.86
C LEU A 55 -40.70 -8.76 15.38
N ASP A 56 -40.98 -9.98 14.95
CA ASP A 56 -41.56 -10.25 13.63
C ASP A 56 -43.03 -9.85 13.62
N LEU A 57 -43.38 -8.99 12.66
CA LEU A 57 -44.72 -8.48 12.40
C LEU A 57 -45.28 -8.96 11.05
N GLY A 58 -44.60 -9.91 10.39
CA GLY A 58 -45.19 -10.61 9.24
C GLY A 58 -46.46 -11.38 9.63
N GLY A 59 -47.34 -11.58 8.66
CA GLY A 59 -48.60 -12.31 8.83
C GLY A 59 -49.82 -11.49 8.42
N THR A 60 -50.92 -11.61 9.16
CA THR A 60 -52.20 -11.00 8.81
C THR A 60 -52.30 -9.55 9.30
N TRP A 61 -52.51 -8.63 8.36
CA TRP A 61 -52.74 -7.20 8.57
C TRP A 61 -54.14 -6.79 8.12
N LYS A 62 -54.59 -5.60 8.51
CA LYS A 62 -55.77 -4.94 7.96
C LYS A 62 -55.41 -4.10 6.75
N PHE A 63 -56.28 -4.06 5.75
CA PHE A 63 -56.11 -3.26 4.54
C PHE A 63 -57.37 -2.49 4.13
N ALA A 64 -57.20 -1.27 3.62
CA ALA A 64 -58.25 -0.53 2.94
C ALA A 64 -57.70 0.30 1.77
N LYS A 65 -58.50 0.45 0.72
CA LYS A 65 -58.23 1.37 -0.40
C LYS A 65 -58.66 2.79 -0.06
N GLY A 66 -58.01 3.76 -0.69
CA GLY A 66 -58.30 5.18 -0.52
C GLY A 66 -57.26 5.89 0.35
N ASP A 67 -57.44 7.19 0.53
CA ASP A 67 -56.46 8.06 1.16
C ASP A 67 -57.09 8.93 2.25
N ASP A 68 -57.19 8.38 3.46
CA ASP A 68 -57.70 9.10 4.63
C ASP A 68 -56.63 9.16 5.71
N PRO A 69 -56.06 10.34 6.00
CA PRO A 69 -55.03 10.49 7.02
C PRO A 69 -55.46 10.06 8.43
N SER A 70 -56.77 9.97 8.72
CA SER A 70 -57.26 9.47 10.01
C SER A 70 -56.89 8.00 10.25
N TYR A 71 -56.57 7.26 9.19
CA TYR A 71 -56.14 5.85 9.25
C TYR A 71 -54.79 5.67 9.94
N ALA A 72 -53.98 6.73 10.10
CA ALA A 72 -52.76 6.66 10.90
C ALA A 72 -53.05 6.63 12.42
N SER A 73 -54.23 7.06 12.86
CA SER A 73 -54.57 7.19 14.28
C SER A 73 -54.66 5.81 14.96
N PRO A 74 -54.10 5.64 16.17
CA PRO A 74 -54.27 4.42 16.95
C PRO A 74 -55.72 4.23 17.44
N ASP A 75 -56.52 5.29 17.52
CA ASP A 75 -57.91 5.23 17.99
C ASP A 75 -58.92 4.89 16.87
N PHE A 76 -58.47 4.76 15.62
CA PHE A 76 -59.35 4.48 14.50
C PHE A 76 -59.78 2.99 14.49
N ASP A 77 -61.07 2.75 14.27
CA ASP A 77 -61.66 1.41 14.21
C ASP A 77 -61.56 0.81 12.80
N ASP A 78 -60.61 -0.10 12.62
CA ASP A 78 -60.35 -0.83 11.38
C ASP A 78 -61.04 -2.22 11.34
N SER A 79 -61.99 -2.49 12.23
CA SER A 79 -62.68 -3.79 12.29
C SER A 79 -63.44 -4.15 11.00
N SER A 80 -63.80 -3.15 10.20
CA SER A 80 -64.46 -3.30 8.91
C SER A 80 -63.51 -3.52 7.72
N TRP A 81 -62.20 -3.38 7.93
CA TRP A 81 -61.18 -3.53 6.89
C TRP A 81 -60.94 -4.99 6.52
N GLN A 82 -60.50 -5.22 5.28
CA GLN A 82 -60.17 -6.56 4.81
C GLN A 82 -58.88 -7.06 5.45
N ASP A 83 -58.78 -8.37 5.66
CA ASP A 83 -57.53 -9.00 6.07
C ASP A 83 -56.62 -9.19 4.86
N ILE A 84 -55.32 -9.01 5.05
CA ILE A 84 -54.29 -9.22 4.03
C ILE A 84 -53.05 -9.89 4.63
N THR A 85 -52.31 -10.65 3.83
CA THR A 85 -51.01 -11.21 4.25
C THR A 85 -49.88 -10.23 3.89
N VAL A 86 -48.99 -9.97 4.84
CA VAL A 86 -47.82 -9.09 4.70
C VAL A 86 -46.56 -9.82 5.19
N PRO A 87 -45.47 -9.86 4.40
CA PRO A 87 -45.44 -9.53 2.98
C PRO A 87 -46.36 -10.49 2.19
N GLY A 88 -46.88 -10.04 1.06
CA GLY A 88 -47.84 -10.75 0.22
C GLY A 88 -47.46 -10.71 -1.25
N ASP A 89 -48.37 -11.14 -2.12
CA ASP A 89 -48.17 -11.24 -3.57
C ASP A 89 -48.65 -10.01 -4.36
N GLY A 90 -49.08 -8.95 -3.67
CA GLY A 90 -49.54 -7.71 -4.30
C GLY A 90 -51.02 -7.67 -4.68
N THR A 91 -51.79 -8.72 -4.37
CA THR A 91 -53.18 -8.91 -4.79
C THR A 91 -54.18 -7.74 -4.62
N PRO A 92 -54.05 -6.78 -3.67
CA PRO A 92 -54.96 -5.63 -3.65
C PRO A 92 -54.75 -4.63 -4.79
N PHE A 93 -53.59 -4.68 -5.43
CA PHE A 93 -53.07 -3.71 -6.40
C PHE A 93 -52.93 -4.28 -7.82
N ASP A 94 -53.12 -5.60 -8.02
CA ASP A 94 -53.07 -6.26 -9.34
C ASP A 94 -53.83 -5.53 -10.47
N ASP A 95 -54.94 -4.85 -10.14
CA ASP A 95 -55.77 -4.06 -11.05
C ASP A 95 -56.13 -2.67 -10.46
N TYR A 96 -55.31 -2.11 -9.57
CA TYR A 96 -55.64 -0.87 -8.86
C TYR A 96 -54.44 0.04 -8.59
N ASP A 97 -54.29 1.07 -9.42
CA ASP A 97 -53.40 2.19 -9.12
C ASP A 97 -54.07 3.17 -8.14
N GLY A 98 -53.39 3.53 -7.07
CA GLY A 98 -53.86 4.53 -6.11
C GLY A 98 -53.43 4.27 -4.68
N PHE A 99 -54.11 4.91 -3.73
CA PHE A 99 -53.76 4.79 -2.32
C PHE A 99 -54.32 3.52 -1.69
N GLY A 100 -53.53 2.90 -0.82
CA GLY A 100 -53.97 1.88 0.11
C GLY A 100 -53.29 2.03 1.47
N TRP A 101 -53.93 1.50 2.50
CA TRP A 101 -53.44 1.56 3.87
C TRP A 101 -53.38 0.17 4.47
N TYR A 102 -52.26 -0.14 5.10
CA TYR A 102 -52.02 -1.34 5.88
C TYR A 102 -52.00 -0.97 7.36
N ARG A 103 -52.63 -1.77 8.23
CA ARG A 103 -52.64 -1.55 9.68
C ARG A 103 -52.44 -2.84 10.47
N LEU A 104 -51.66 -2.79 11.53
CA LEU A 104 -51.47 -3.87 12.50
C LEU A 104 -51.37 -3.33 13.92
N THR A 105 -52.05 -3.98 14.87
CA THR A 105 -51.83 -3.77 16.30
C THR A 105 -50.88 -4.83 16.88
N PHE A 106 -49.96 -4.41 17.74
CA PHE A 106 -48.98 -5.28 18.36
C PHE A 106 -48.56 -4.76 19.75
N THR A 107 -47.89 -5.60 20.55
CA THR A 107 -47.40 -5.21 21.88
C THR A 107 -45.88 -5.18 21.90
N LEU A 108 -45.30 -4.14 22.48
CA LEU A 108 -43.86 -4.07 22.75
C LEU A 108 -43.56 -4.43 24.20
N PRO A 109 -42.47 -5.16 24.48
CA PRO A 109 -42.14 -5.52 25.84
C PRO A 109 -41.64 -4.27 26.62
N PRO A 110 -41.89 -4.17 27.93
CA PRO A 110 -41.57 -2.97 28.72
C PRO A 110 -40.06 -2.70 28.81
N ASP A 111 -39.22 -3.72 28.68
CA ASP A 111 -37.75 -3.63 28.70
C ASP A 111 -37.13 -3.23 27.36
N ALA A 112 -37.93 -3.05 26.30
CA ALA A 112 -37.50 -2.39 25.07
C ALA A 112 -37.29 -0.87 25.25
N ALA A 113 -37.80 -0.29 26.34
CA ALA A 113 -37.64 1.13 26.62
C ALA A 113 -36.15 1.52 26.73
N GLY A 114 -35.73 2.53 25.97
CA GLY A 114 -34.33 2.98 25.91
C GLY A 114 -33.45 2.24 24.90
N THR A 115 -34.03 1.36 24.08
CA THR A 115 -33.37 0.80 22.88
C THR A 115 -33.63 1.68 21.66
N ASN A 116 -32.69 1.74 20.72
CA ASN A 116 -32.91 2.36 19.42
C ASN A 116 -33.65 1.35 18.54
N LEU A 117 -34.93 1.59 18.30
CA LEU A 117 -35.79 0.74 17.50
C LEU A 117 -35.82 1.20 16.03
N VAL A 118 -35.96 0.23 15.13
CA VAL A 118 -36.09 0.40 13.69
C VAL A 118 -37.30 -0.42 13.25
N ALA A 119 -38.21 0.20 12.52
CA ALA A 119 -39.25 -0.50 11.80
C ALA A 119 -38.65 -0.97 10.46
N SER A 120 -38.48 -2.28 10.31
CA SER A 120 -38.19 -2.86 9.01
C SER A 120 -39.52 -3.16 8.34
N LEU A 121 -39.73 -2.57 7.17
CA LEU A 121 -40.92 -2.83 6.37
C LEU A 121 -40.56 -3.59 5.08
N GLY A 122 -39.39 -4.22 5.00
CA GLY A 122 -38.95 -4.93 3.80
C GLY A 122 -39.05 -4.07 2.53
N PHE A 123 -39.70 -4.57 1.49
CA PHE A 123 -39.90 -3.85 0.24
C PHE A 123 -41.38 -3.64 -0.04
N LEU A 124 -41.71 -2.39 -0.36
CA LEU A 124 -43.03 -1.96 -0.79
C LEU A 124 -42.91 -1.37 -2.19
N ASP A 125 -43.91 -1.64 -3.02
CA ASP A 125 -43.99 -1.07 -4.35
C ASP A 125 -44.21 0.46 -4.29
N ASP A 126 -43.61 1.15 -5.23
CA ASP A 126 -43.67 2.60 -5.40
C ASP A 126 -43.37 3.48 -4.18
N VAL A 127 -44.38 3.96 -3.46
CA VAL A 127 -44.23 5.05 -2.48
C VAL A 127 -44.95 4.74 -1.20
N ASP A 128 -44.30 4.92 -0.06
CA ASP A 128 -44.90 4.68 1.25
C ASP A 128 -44.64 5.78 2.28
N GLU A 129 -45.53 5.85 3.26
CA GLU A 129 -45.33 6.55 4.53
C GLU A 129 -45.77 5.65 5.68
N ALA A 130 -44.93 5.55 6.71
CA ALA A 130 -45.20 4.72 7.87
C ALA A 130 -45.44 5.56 9.12
N TYR A 131 -46.38 5.11 9.95
CA TYR A 131 -46.82 5.76 11.18
C TYR A 131 -46.87 4.76 12.33
N LEU A 132 -46.28 5.11 13.46
CA LEU A 132 -46.41 4.38 14.71
C LEU A 132 -47.23 5.22 15.68
N ASN A 133 -48.38 4.71 16.12
CA ASN A 133 -49.31 5.40 17.01
C ASN A 133 -49.68 6.81 16.52
N GLY A 134 -49.88 6.97 15.20
CA GLY A 134 -50.18 8.26 14.56
C GLY A 134 -48.98 9.17 14.30
N THR A 135 -47.80 8.85 14.85
CA THR A 135 -46.56 9.58 14.59
C THR A 135 -45.88 9.03 13.34
N ARG A 136 -45.63 9.88 12.34
CA ARG A 136 -44.89 9.47 11.13
C ARG A 136 -43.46 9.08 11.50
N ILE A 137 -43.08 7.85 11.19
CA ILE A 137 -41.74 7.30 11.48
C ILE A 137 -40.85 7.27 10.24
N GLY A 138 -41.42 7.27 9.04
CA GLY A 138 -40.64 7.22 7.80
C GLY A 138 -41.49 7.25 6.54
N GLY A 139 -40.82 7.17 5.40
CA GLY A 139 -41.43 7.06 4.08
C GLY A 139 -40.37 7.19 3.00
N SER A 140 -40.58 6.50 1.89
CA SER A 140 -39.68 6.46 0.74
C SER A 140 -40.47 6.73 -0.54
N GLY A 141 -39.82 7.38 -1.48
CA GLY A 141 -40.45 7.94 -2.67
C GLY A 141 -41.11 9.29 -2.41
N THR A 142 -41.76 9.81 -3.44
CA THR A 142 -42.50 11.08 -3.34
C THR A 142 -43.96 10.82 -3.62
N MET A 143 -44.85 11.27 -2.72
CA MET A 143 -46.30 11.16 -2.90
C MET A 143 -46.81 12.12 -4.00
N PRO A 144 -47.98 11.86 -4.62
CA PRO A 144 -48.62 12.79 -5.56
C PRO A 144 -48.73 14.23 -5.03
N PRO A 145 -48.70 15.26 -5.90
CA PRO A 145 -48.78 15.19 -7.37
C PRO A 145 -47.45 14.98 -8.10
N ALA A 146 -46.31 14.98 -7.41
CA ALA A 146 -44.99 14.75 -8.00
C ALA A 146 -44.50 13.32 -7.70
N ALA A 147 -45.35 12.33 -8.03
CA ALA A 147 -45.12 10.97 -7.62
C ALA A 147 -43.81 10.41 -8.19
N SER A 148 -42.98 9.81 -7.33
CA SER A 148 -41.71 9.20 -7.72
C SER A 148 -41.53 7.90 -6.95
N SER A 149 -41.50 6.81 -7.69
CA SER A 149 -41.36 5.44 -7.19
C SER A 149 -40.00 5.22 -6.52
N GLN A 150 -39.99 4.37 -5.50
CA GLN A 150 -38.84 3.78 -4.83
C GLN A 150 -39.10 2.30 -4.55
N TRP A 151 -39.74 1.57 -5.46
CA TRP A 151 -40.13 0.17 -5.24
C TRP A 151 -38.97 -0.76 -4.82
N PHE A 152 -37.75 -0.42 -5.25
CA PHE A 152 -36.53 -1.20 -5.07
C PHE A 152 -35.75 -0.92 -3.77
N GLU A 153 -36.19 0.02 -2.93
CA GLU A 153 -35.46 0.38 -1.71
C GLU A 153 -35.98 -0.40 -0.50
N LYS A 154 -35.07 -0.97 0.30
CA LYS A 154 -35.47 -1.62 1.56
C LYS A 154 -35.87 -0.56 2.58
N ARG A 155 -37.04 -0.69 3.18
CA ARG A 155 -37.56 0.23 4.20
C ARG A 155 -37.03 -0.12 5.58
N LEU A 156 -36.17 0.76 6.10
CA LEU A 156 -35.67 0.74 7.46
C LEU A 156 -35.89 2.13 8.07
N TYR A 157 -36.93 2.27 8.86
CA TYR A 157 -37.30 3.57 9.45
C TYR A 157 -36.94 3.61 10.93
N PRO A 158 -36.07 4.56 11.35
CA PRO A 158 -35.82 4.80 12.77
C PRO A 158 -37.13 5.13 13.48
N VAL A 159 -37.36 4.47 14.61
CA VAL A 159 -38.55 4.71 15.43
C VAL A 159 -38.20 5.77 16.49
N PRO A 160 -38.86 6.94 16.51
CA PRO A 160 -38.65 7.95 17.54
C PRO A 160 -38.90 7.36 18.94
N ALA A 161 -38.05 7.71 19.92
CA ALA A 161 -38.11 7.09 21.25
C ALA A 161 -39.42 7.33 22.01
N ASP A 162 -40.17 8.36 21.63
CA ASP A 162 -41.46 8.77 22.21
C ASP A 162 -42.69 8.24 21.44
N ALA A 163 -42.49 7.64 20.25
CA ALA A 163 -43.60 7.09 19.46
C ALA A 163 -44.18 5.77 20.04
N PRO A 164 -43.39 4.83 20.58
CA PRO A 164 -43.92 3.56 21.11
C PRO A 164 -44.54 3.65 22.51
N ASN A 165 -45.59 2.85 22.71
CA ASN A 165 -46.13 2.48 24.02
C ASN A 165 -45.43 1.22 24.53
N PHE A 166 -44.39 1.39 25.34
CA PHE A 166 -43.65 0.25 25.93
C PHE A 166 -44.49 -0.48 26.98
N GLY A 167 -44.57 -1.81 26.88
CA GLY A 167 -45.39 -2.65 27.75
C GLY A 167 -46.89 -2.60 27.44
N GLY A 168 -47.29 -1.95 26.34
CA GLY A 168 -48.67 -1.77 25.92
C GLY A 168 -48.87 -1.98 24.42
N GLU A 169 -50.10 -1.75 23.97
CA GLU A 169 -50.51 -1.89 22.58
C GLU A 169 -50.02 -0.69 21.74
N ASN A 170 -49.61 -1.01 20.52
CA ASN A 170 -49.11 -0.10 19.50
C ASN A 170 -49.84 -0.38 18.19
N THR A 171 -50.02 0.65 17.37
CA THR A 171 -50.56 0.55 16.00
C THR A 171 -49.49 0.99 15.01
N LEU A 172 -49.13 0.11 14.08
CA LEU A 172 -48.33 0.45 12.91
C LEU A 172 -49.26 0.59 11.70
N ALA A 173 -49.26 1.76 11.07
CA ALA A 173 -50.02 2.05 9.87
C ALA A 173 -49.07 2.43 8.74
N VAL A 174 -49.26 1.85 7.56
CA VAL A 174 -48.45 2.12 6.36
C VAL A 174 -49.39 2.58 5.24
N ARG A 175 -49.20 3.82 4.81
CA ARG A 175 -49.87 4.43 3.67
C ARG A 175 -49.02 4.16 2.44
N LEU A 176 -49.58 3.48 1.45
CA LEU A 176 -48.96 3.18 0.18
C LEU A 176 -49.63 3.99 -0.93
N TYR A 177 -48.86 4.50 -1.87
CA TYR A 177 -49.35 4.99 -3.15
C TYR A 177 -48.75 4.17 -4.26
N ASP A 178 -49.62 3.39 -4.89
CA ASP A 178 -49.30 2.52 -6.00
C ASP A 178 -49.51 3.27 -7.32
N MET A 179 -48.50 3.22 -8.18
CA MET A 179 -48.52 3.80 -9.52
C MET A 179 -48.93 2.70 -10.51
N ASN A 180 -48.41 2.71 -11.74
CA ASN A 180 -48.82 1.80 -12.79
C ASN A 180 -47.93 0.55 -12.78
N GLY A 181 -48.49 -0.63 -12.55
CA GLY A 181 -47.74 -1.88 -12.47
C GLY A 181 -48.48 -2.95 -11.69
N GLY A 182 -47.73 -3.90 -11.11
CA GLY A 182 -48.21 -4.58 -9.90
C GLY A 182 -48.10 -3.62 -8.71
N GLY A 183 -48.33 -4.11 -7.49
CA GLY A 183 -48.26 -3.24 -6.33
C GLY A 183 -48.14 -3.95 -5.00
N GLY A 184 -48.14 -3.17 -3.94
CA GLY A 184 -48.25 -3.68 -2.57
C GLY A 184 -46.94 -4.02 -1.88
N TRP A 185 -47.02 -4.88 -0.88
CA TRP A 185 -45.94 -5.14 0.07
C TRP A 185 -45.34 -6.52 -0.16
N TYR A 186 -44.30 -6.60 -1.00
CA TYR A 186 -43.94 -7.85 -1.67
C TYR A 186 -42.79 -8.63 -1.00
N GLU A 187 -41.98 -7.99 -0.15
CA GLU A 187 -40.87 -8.68 0.52
C GLU A 187 -40.63 -8.17 1.95
N GLY A 188 -40.15 -9.06 2.82
CA GLY A 188 -39.82 -8.78 4.21
C GLY A 188 -38.31 -8.56 4.46
N PRO A 189 -37.85 -8.66 5.71
CA PRO A 189 -38.63 -8.87 6.92
C PRO A 189 -39.52 -7.66 7.26
N VAL A 190 -40.66 -7.93 7.91
CA VAL A 190 -41.57 -6.90 8.42
C VAL A 190 -41.60 -6.99 9.93
N GLY A 191 -41.17 -5.96 10.65
CA GLY A 191 -41.03 -6.04 12.09
C GLY A 191 -40.47 -4.81 12.78
N ILE A 192 -40.45 -4.87 14.11
CA ILE A 192 -39.75 -3.90 14.97
C ILE A 192 -38.50 -4.57 15.53
N TYR A 193 -37.36 -4.01 15.19
CA TYR A 193 -36.05 -4.53 15.55
C TYR A 193 -35.27 -3.47 16.32
N SER A 194 -34.53 -3.86 17.33
CA SER A 194 -33.49 -2.99 17.88
C SER A 194 -32.33 -2.89 16.87
N LYS A 195 -31.56 -1.80 16.94
CA LYS A 195 -30.43 -1.53 16.04
C LYS A 195 -29.43 -2.69 15.95
N ASP A 196 -29.18 -3.40 17.06
CA ASP A 196 -28.34 -4.60 17.09
C ASP A 196 -28.96 -5.81 16.36
N ALA A 197 -30.28 -5.98 16.43
CA ALA A 197 -30.99 -7.01 15.68
C ALA A 197 -31.01 -6.69 14.17
N VAL A 198 -31.18 -5.42 13.77
CA VAL A 198 -31.01 -5.00 12.37
C VAL A 198 -29.58 -5.29 11.90
N ARG A 199 -28.58 -4.91 12.70
CA ARG A 199 -27.17 -5.16 12.40
C ARG A 199 -26.87 -6.65 12.14
N ALA A 200 -27.39 -7.53 12.99
CA ALA A 200 -27.22 -8.98 12.83
C ALA A 200 -28.02 -9.54 11.65
N ASN A 201 -29.30 -9.20 11.52
CA ASN A 201 -30.22 -9.85 10.58
C ASN A 201 -30.14 -9.28 9.15
N VAL A 202 -29.73 -8.02 8.99
CA VAL A 202 -29.65 -7.35 7.69
C VAL A 202 -28.23 -7.33 7.17
N TYR A 203 -27.26 -7.00 8.02
CA TYR A 203 -25.87 -6.82 7.60
C TYR A 203 -24.97 -8.00 7.96
N GLY A 204 -25.49 -9.04 8.62
CA GLY A 204 -24.71 -10.21 9.04
C GLY A 204 -23.64 -9.90 10.10
N ILE A 205 -23.65 -8.70 10.68
CA ILE A 205 -22.64 -8.27 11.66
C ILE A 205 -23.09 -8.71 13.04
N THR A 206 -22.53 -9.82 13.50
CA THR A 206 -22.82 -10.42 14.81
C THR A 206 -21.67 -10.21 15.80
N GLY A 207 -21.99 -10.19 17.09
CA GLY A 207 -20.99 -10.13 18.14
C GLY A 207 -21.50 -9.44 19.41
N PRO A 208 -20.82 -9.63 20.56
CA PRO A 208 -21.16 -8.90 21.76
C PRO A 208 -20.77 -7.43 21.63
N ARG A 209 -21.47 -6.54 22.34
CA ARG A 209 -21.00 -5.17 22.54
C ARG A 209 -19.57 -5.17 23.09
N ALA A 210 -18.75 -4.28 22.57
CA ALA A 210 -17.39 -4.11 23.03
C ALA A 210 -17.36 -3.69 24.51
N SER A 211 -16.32 -4.10 25.22
CA SER A 211 -16.11 -3.70 26.62
C SER A 211 -15.96 -2.18 26.73
N ALA A 212 -16.23 -1.62 27.91
CA ALA A 212 -16.08 -0.17 28.14
C ALA A 212 -14.68 0.36 27.77
N ALA A 213 -13.64 -0.44 27.96
CA ALA A 213 -12.27 -0.08 27.58
C ALA A 213 -12.07 -0.05 26.06
N GLN A 214 -12.61 -1.03 25.33
CA GLN A 214 -12.57 -1.07 23.87
C GLN A 214 -13.38 0.09 23.28
N SER A 215 -14.59 0.36 23.80
CA SER A 215 -15.41 1.48 23.36
C SER A 215 -14.75 2.83 23.61
N ALA A 216 -14.06 3.00 24.74
CA ALA A 216 -13.28 4.21 25.01
C ALA A 216 -12.11 4.38 24.02
N ALA A 217 -11.39 3.29 23.72
CA ALA A 217 -10.30 3.31 22.74
C ALA A 217 -10.79 3.65 21.32
N VAL A 218 -11.96 3.14 20.91
CA VAL A 218 -12.59 3.51 19.64
C VAL A 218 -13.00 4.98 19.64
N ALA A 219 -13.59 5.48 20.73
CA ALA A 219 -13.95 6.89 20.84
C ALA A 219 -12.72 7.81 20.66
N ASP A 220 -11.56 7.43 21.19
CA ASP A 220 -10.31 8.16 20.99
C ASP A 220 -9.88 8.18 19.50
N VAL A 221 -10.07 7.08 18.77
CA VAL A 221 -9.79 7.01 17.31
C VAL A 221 -10.71 7.96 16.54
N LEU A 222 -12.02 7.90 16.78
CA LEU A 222 -13.01 8.75 16.10
C LEU A 222 -12.77 10.24 16.41
N GLU A 223 -12.45 10.57 17.67
CA GLU A 223 -12.16 11.95 18.06
C GLU A 223 -10.84 12.45 17.45
N ALA A 224 -9.82 11.58 17.33
CA ALA A 224 -8.59 11.92 16.62
C ALA A 224 -8.84 12.21 15.12
N GLN A 225 -9.70 11.42 14.47
CA GLN A 225 -10.13 11.67 13.09
C GLN A 225 -10.85 13.01 12.96
N LYS A 226 -11.83 13.27 13.82
CA LYS A 226 -12.61 14.51 13.84
C LYS A 226 -11.73 15.73 14.07
N THR A 227 -10.85 15.67 15.07
CA THR A 227 -9.92 16.76 15.42
C THR A 227 -8.96 17.05 14.28
N ALA A 228 -8.44 16.00 13.63
CA ALA A 228 -7.53 16.15 12.50
C ALA A 228 -8.18 16.90 11.33
N LEU A 229 -9.41 16.53 10.96
CA LEU A 229 -10.14 17.19 9.86
C LEU A 229 -10.56 18.62 10.22
N ALA A 230 -10.99 18.87 11.46
CA ALA A 230 -11.31 20.22 11.92
C ALA A 230 -10.07 21.13 11.93
N ALA A 231 -8.88 20.58 12.17
CA ALA A 231 -7.60 21.30 12.15
C ALA A 231 -6.97 21.44 10.76
N GLY A 232 -7.57 20.83 9.72
CA GLY A 232 -7.00 20.81 8.37
C GLY A 232 -5.81 19.85 8.18
N ASP A 233 -5.55 18.95 9.14
CA ASP A 233 -4.42 18.02 9.12
C ASP A 233 -4.84 16.64 8.59
N VAL A 234 -4.92 16.52 7.26
CA VAL A 234 -5.25 15.25 6.60
C VAL A 234 -4.23 14.16 6.91
N ASP A 235 -2.95 14.49 7.14
CA ASP A 235 -1.93 13.48 7.45
C ASP A 235 -2.12 12.89 8.86
N ALA A 236 -2.60 13.68 9.82
CA ALA A 236 -3.02 13.18 11.12
C ALA A 236 -4.23 12.24 11.01
N TYR A 237 -5.23 12.57 10.18
CA TYR A 237 -6.35 11.68 9.90
C TYR A 237 -5.86 10.35 9.29
N LEU A 238 -4.99 10.39 8.27
CA LEU A 238 -4.46 9.19 7.60
C LEU A 238 -3.59 8.31 8.52
N LYS A 239 -3.03 8.86 9.60
CA LYS A 239 -2.34 8.06 10.63
C LYS A 239 -3.29 7.23 11.48
N THR A 240 -4.59 7.52 11.49
CA THR A 240 -5.60 6.67 12.15
C THR A 240 -6.01 5.48 11.30
N LEU A 241 -5.73 5.50 10.00
CA LEU A 241 -6.04 4.41 9.08
C LEU A 241 -4.88 3.40 9.03
N ASP A 242 -5.18 2.12 8.81
CA ASP A 242 -4.17 1.11 8.50
C ASP A 242 -3.58 1.35 7.10
N LYS A 243 -2.47 0.70 6.76
CA LYS A 243 -1.92 0.71 5.39
C LYS A 243 -2.83 -0.05 4.41
N SER A 244 -3.57 -1.05 4.87
CA SER A 244 -4.49 -1.84 4.04
C SER A 244 -5.88 -1.24 3.93
N TYR A 245 -6.09 -0.03 4.50
CA TYR A 245 -7.40 0.58 4.56
C TYR A 245 -8.15 0.54 3.23
N PHE A 246 -9.33 -0.07 3.25
CA PHE A 246 -10.27 -0.13 2.14
C PHE A 246 -11.71 -0.09 2.67
N HIS A 247 -12.44 0.96 2.34
CA HIS A 247 -13.81 1.15 2.81
C HIS A 247 -14.69 1.65 1.66
N ASP A 248 -15.70 0.87 1.27
CA ASP A 248 -16.64 1.19 0.18
C ASP A 248 -15.92 1.76 -1.04
N GLY A 249 -15.00 0.98 -1.63
CA GLY A 249 -14.24 1.39 -2.83
C GLY A 249 -13.06 2.33 -2.59
N ARG A 250 -12.87 2.85 -1.37
CA ARG A 250 -11.84 3.85 -1.06
C ARG A 250 -10.64 3.21 -0.41
N SER A 251 -9.56 3.10 -1.19
CA SER A 251 -8.24 2.85 -0.61
C SER A 251 -7.76 4.04 0.21
N LYS A 252 -6.76 3.81 1.07
CA LYS A 252 -6.11 4.89 1.83
C LYS A 252 -5.66 6.06 0.95
N ASP A 253 -5.10 5.74 -0.22
CA ASP A 253 -4.60 6.74 -1.17
C ASP A 253 -5.74 7.54 -1.81
N ARG A 254 -6.87 6.88 -2.13
CA ARG A 254 -8.06 7.57 -2.63
C ARG A 254 -8.64 8.50 -1.57
N ARG A 255 -8.86 8.01 -0.35
CA ARG A 255 -9.36 8.83 0.77
C ARG A 255 -8.44 10.02 1.06
N ALA A 256 -7.13 9.83 0.96
CA ALA A 256 -6.16 10.90 1.09
C ALA A 256 -6.28 11.99 0.01
N ARG A 257 -6.58 11.62 -1.25
CA ARG A 257 -6.82 12.60 -2.32
C ARG A 257 -8.11 13.36 -2.07
N GLU A 258 -9.22 12.64 -1.84
CA GLU A 258 -10.54 13.22 -1.59
C GLU A 258 -10.51 14.25 -0.46
N LEU A 259 -10.01 13.86 0.71
CA LEU A 259 -9.94 14.76 1.87
C LEU A 259 -9.07 15.99 1.60
N ARG A 260 -7.97 15.86 0.85
CA ARG A 260 -7.11 17.01 0.50
C ARG A 260 -7.78 17.94 -0.50
N ASP A 261 -8.52 17.39 -1.46
CA ASP A 261 -9.26 18.18 -2.44
C ASP A 261 -10.41 18.94 -1.74
N TRP A 262 -11.18 18.27 -0.89
CA TRP A 262 -12.21 18.92 -0.07
C TRP A 262 -11.63 19.96 0.90
N MET A 263 -10.45 19.68 1.49
CA MET A 263 -9.77 20.65 2.37
C MET A 263 -9.28 21.88 1.61
N LYS A 264 -8.83 21.71 0.37
CA LYS A 264 -8.39 22.81 -0.49
C LYS A 264 -9.55 23.74 -0.84
N GLU A 265 -10.73 23.17 -0.98
CA GLU A 265 -11.97 23.89 -1.28
C GLU A 265 -12.57 24.55 -0.03
N SER A 266 -12.69 23.80 1.07
CA SER A 266 -13.40 24.21 2.28
C SER A 266 -12.53 24.89 3.35
N GLY A 267 -11.22 24.64 3.35
CA GLY A 267 -10.27 25.08 4.38
C GLY A 267 -10.32 24.29 5.70
N SER A 268 -11.51 23.87 6.14
CA SER A 268 -11.73 22.93 7.25
C SER A 268 -12.88 21.98 6.93
N LEU A 269 -12.89 20.80 7.55
CA LEU A 269 -13.98 19.82 7.39
C LEU A 269 -14.52 19.42 8.77
N THR A 270 -15.84 19.23 8.84
CA THR A 270 -16.52 18.73 10.04
C THR A 270 -16.95 17.29 9.82
N LEU A 271 -16.29 16.37 10.50
CA LEU A 271 -16.69 14.96 10.62
C LEU A 271 -17.66 14.82 11.78
N THR A 272 -18.81 14.19 11.54
CA THR A 272 -19.77 13.85 12.60
C THR A 272 -20.09 12.37 12.52
N ASP A 273 -19.88 11.69 13.65
CA ASP A 273 -20.33 10.32 13.90
C ASP A 273 -21.46 10.40 14.94
N SER A 274 -22.61 9.80 14.62
CA SER A 274 -23.79 9.79 15.50
C SER A 274 -24.30 8.37 15.72
N GLU A 275 -25.01 8.18 16.83
CA GLU A 275 -25.55 6.88 17.25
C GLU A 275 -24.52 5.73 17.27
N VAL A 276 -23.31 6.06 17.74
CA VAL A 276 -22.17 5.13 17.73
C VAL A 276 -22.43 3.94 18.65
N GLU A 277 -22.40 2.74 18.07
CA GLU A 277 -22.30 1.47 18.79
C GLU A 277 -21.02 0.73 18.38
N VAL A 278 -20.36 0.07 19.34
CA VAL A 278 -19.14 -0.71 19.07
C VAL A 278 -19.39 -2.18 19.42
N VAL A 279 -19.11 -3.05 18.46
CA VAL A 279 -19.25 -4.50 18.56
C VAL A 279 -17.89 -5.17 18.36
N THR A 280 -17.65 -6.28 19.06
CA THR A 280 -16.48 -7.12 18.79
C THR A 280 -16.85 -8.21 17.79
N GLY A 281 -16.27 -8.17 16.61
CA GLY A 281 -16.41 -9.20 15.58
C GLY A 281 -15.75 -10.51 15.98
N GLU A 282 -16.06 -11.59 15.26
CA GLU A 282 -15.52 -12.93 15.54
C GLU A 282 -14.00 -13.03 15.40
N ASP A 283 -13.41 -12.21 14.53
CA ASP A 283 -11.98 -12.07 14.30
C ASP A 283 -11.27 -11.17 15.33
N GLY A 284 -12.03 -10.63 16.29
CA GLY A 284 -11.54 -9.68 17.29
C GLY A 284 -11.43 -8.23 16.80
N ALA A 285 -11.84 -7.93 15.57
CA ALA A 285 -11.98 -6.56 15.10
C ALA A 285 -13.11 -5.83 15.85
N LEU A 286 -12.93 -4.52 16.03
CA LEU A 286 -13.96 -3.65 16.59
C LEU A 286 -14.74 -3.03 15.43
N VAL A 287 -16.02 -3.37 15.32
CA VAL A 287 -16.93 -2.82 14.30
C VAL A 287 -17.71 -1.67 14.93
N VAL A 288 -17.62 -0.50 14.31
CA VAL A 288 -18.29 0.73 14.71
C VAL A 288 -19.49 0.95 13.80
N ASP A 289 -20.69 0.81 14.36
CA ASP A 289 -21.95 1.13 13.70
C ASP A 289 -22.31 2.59 14.00
N THR A 290 -22.26 3.45 12.98
CA THR A 290 -22.50 4.88 13.14
C THR A 290 -23.09 5.51 11.90
N ASN A 291 -23.86 6.59 12.08
CA ASN A 291 -24.23 7.48 10.98
C ASN A 291 -23.16 8.55 10.83
N ARG A 292 -22.37 8.46 9.75
CA ARG A 292 -21.22 9.32 9.50
C ARG A 292 -21.51 10.33 8.39
N THR A 293 -21.12 11.59 8.62
CA THR A 293 -21.20 12.67 7.62
C THR A 293 -19.94 13.54 7.64
N ILE A 294 -19.60 14.11 6.49
CA ILE A 294 -18.53 15.11 6.35
C ILE A 294 -19.10 16.34 5.66
N THR A 295 -19.03 17.48 6.35
CA THR A 295 -19.50 18.77 5.86
C THR A 295 -18.37 19.80 5.82
N GLY A 296 -18.56 20.86 5.05
CA GLY A 296 -17.64 21.97 4.92
C GLY A 296 -18.28 23.11 4.14
N THR A 297 -17.49 23.79 3.32
CA THR A 297 -17.93 24.86 2.43
C THR A 297 -17.43 24.62 1.01
N ARG A 298 -18.24 25.01 0.03
CA ARG A 298 -17.92 25.04 -1.40
C ARG A 298 -18.35 26.40 -1.93
N ASP A 299 -17.44 27.09 -2.59
CA ASP A 299 -17.62 28.49 -3.03
C ASP A 299 -18.10 29.46 -1.93
N GLY A 300 -17.75 29.16 -0.67
CA GLY A 300 -18.13 29.95 0.50
C GLY A 300 -19.49 29.60 1.12
N GLU A 301 -20.26 28.68 0.52
CA GLU A 301 -21.55 28.23 1.03
C GLU A 301 -21.44 26.85 1.71
N PRO A 302 -22.28 26.54 2.71
CA PRO A 302 -22.29 25.22 3.34
C PRO A 302 -22.52 24.10 2.33
N TYR A 303 -21.67 23.06 2.39
CA TYR A 303 -21.74 21.92 1.48
C TYR A 303 -21.52 20.61 2.21
N THR A 304 -22.22 19.56 1.77
CA THR A 304 -22.11 18.21 2.32
C THR A 304 -21.30 17.35 1.35
N PHE A 305 -20.03 17.13 1.68
CA PHE A 305 -19.13 16.31 0.86
C PHE A 305 -19.43 14.81 0.99
N GLN A 306 -19.79 14.38 2.19
CA GLN A 306 -20.28 13.02 2.45
C GLN A 306 -21.63 13.11 3.17
N PRO A 307 -22.74 12.80 2.47
CA PRO A 307 -24.07 12.72 3.07
C PRO A 307 -24.09 11.76 4.26
N ALA A 308 -24.95 12.06 5.23
CA ALA A 308 -25.16 11.17 6.37
C ALA A 308 -25.65 9.81 5.87
N SER A 309 -24.89 8.77 6.17
CA SER A 309 -25.22 7.39 5.83
C SER A 309 -24.77 6.49 6.98
N GLN A 310 -25.48 5.37 7.17
CA GLN A 310 -25.03 4.33 8.08
C GLN A 310 -23.74 3.73 7.54
N GLN A 311 -22.75 3.58 8.41
CA GLN A 311 -21.42 3.07 8.09
C GLN A 311 -21.01 2.06 9.16
N PHE A 312 -20.31 1.01 8.71
CA PHE A 312 -19.69 0.02 9.56
C PHE A 312 -18.17 0.16 9.45
N LEU A 313 -17.55 0.87 10.40
CA LEU A 313 -16.11 1.10 10.39
C LEU A 313 -15.41 -0.05 11.12
N HIS A 314 -14.45 -0.70 10.48
CA HIS A 314 -13.69 -1.77 11.12
C HIS A 314 -12.38 -1.20 11.66
N ILE A 315 -12.11 -1.44 12.93
CA ILE A 315 -10.91 -1.00 13.65
C ILE A 315 -10.21 -2.24 14.21
N ASP A 316 -8.92 -2.40 13.88
CA ASP A 316 -8.11 -3.48 14.43
C ASP A 316 -7.96 -3.30 15.96
N GLY A 317 -8.39 -4.29 16.73
CA GLY A 317 -8.46 -4.21 18.19
C GLY A 317 -7.11 -4.10 18.90
N THR A 318 -5.99 -4.29 18.19
CA THR A 318 -4.63 -4.22 18.76
C THR A 318 -3.91 -2.93 18.40
N THR A 319 -3.93 -2.56 17.13
CA THR A 319 -3.26 -1.40 16.57
C THR A 319 -4.11 -0.14 16.67
N LEU A 320 -5.43 -0.28 16.89
CA LEU A 320 -6.42 0.78 16.92
C LEU A 320 -6.38 1.64 15.66
N ARG A 321 -6.23 0.98 14.51
CA ARG A 321 -6.26 1.60 13.18
C ARG A 321 -7.50 1.13 12.43
N GLU A 322 -8.17 2.07 11.77
CA GLU A 322 -9.30 1.76 10.90
C GLU A 322 -8.79 1.02 9.65
N THR A 323 -9.29 -0.20 9.43
CA THR A 323 -9.01 -1.06 8.27
C THR A 323 -10.05 -0.88 7.17
N GLY A 324 -11.24 -0.39 7.50
CA GLY A 324 -12.37 -0.34 6.58
C GLY A 324 -13.04 -1.70 6.40
N ASN A 325 -14.16 -1.71 5.69
CA ASN A 325 -15.04 -2.88 5.57
C ASN A 325 -14.70 -3.86 4.42
N ASP A 326 -13.65 -3.59 3.63
CA ASP A 326 -13.25 -4.38 2.47
C ASP A 326 -14.41 -4.63 1.46
N SER A 327 -15.46 -3.80 1.49
CA SER A 327 -16.66 -4.02 0.67
C SER A 327 -16.34 -3.91 -0.82
N ARG A 328 -16.78 -4.90 -1.59
CA ARG A 328 -16.68 -4.93 -3.05
C ARG A 328 -17.94 -4.44 -3.75
N PHE A 329 -19.04 -4.29 -3.02
CA PHE A 329 -20.30 -3.80 -3.55
C PHE A 329 -20.80 -2.62 -2.71
N PHE A 330 -20.86 -1.45 -3.31
CA PHE A 330 -21.13 -0.21 -2.59
C PHE A 330 -21.67 0.88 -3.53
N ARG A 331 -22.26 1.92 -2.93
CA ARG A 331 -22.80 3.09 -3.65
C ARG A 331 -21.85 4.27 -3.59
N GLU A 332 -21.79 5.01 -4.68
CA GLU A 332 -21.04 6.26 -4.81
C GLU A 332 -21.81 7.29 -5.62
N THR A 333 -21.25 8.50 -5.72
CA THR A 333 -21.80 9.56 -6.55
C THR A 333 -20.74 10.13 -7.49
N VAL A 334 -21.16 10.53 -8.68
CA VAL A 334 -20.43 11.49 -9.52
C VAL A 334 -20.94 12.88 -9.20
N ASP A 335 -20.06 13.76 -8.77
CA ASP A 335 -20.35 15.18 -8.57
C ASP A 335 -20.39 15.85 -9.95
N SER A 336 -21.60 16.02 -10.51
CA SER A 336 -21.77 16.41 -11.91
C SER A 336 -21.85 17.93 -12.07
N ASP A 337 -20.90 18.49 -12.81
CA ASP A 337 -20.93 19.90 -13.22
C ASP A 337 -22.06 20.14 -14.23
N LEU A 338 -22.31 19.18 -15.13
CA LEU A 338 -23.36 19.26 -16.14
C LEU A 338 -24.77 19.25 -15.53
N GLU A 339 -25.01 18.42 -14.51
CA GLU A 339 -26.32 18.36 -13.85
C GLU A 339 -26.46 19.37 -12.69
N GLY A 340 -25.34 19.90 -12.18
CA GLY A 340 -25.31 20.81 -11.03
C GLY A 340 -25.63 20.14 -9.70
N GLN A 341 -25.64 18.80 -9.66
CA GLN A 341 -25.97 17.98 -8.51
C GLN A 341 -25.29 16.60 -8.62
N PRO A 342 -25.03 15.92 -7.50
CA PRO A 342 -24.44 14.59 -7.53
C PRO A 342 -25.43 13.55 -8.08
N ARG A 343 -24.91 12.58 -8.84
CA ARG A 343 -25.65 11.44 -9.39
C ARG A 343 -25.13 10.14 -8.80
N GLU A 344 -26.02 9.31 -8.25
CA GLU A 344 -25.65 8.03 -7.64
C GLU A 344 -25.33 6.94 -8.69
N PHE A 345 -24.43 6.03 -8.33
CA PHE A 345 -24.21 4.76 -9.03
C PHE A 345 -23.76 3.69 -8.03
N ALA A 346 -24.12 2.43 -8.30
CA ALA A 346 -23.58 1.28 -7.58
C ALA A 346 -22.34 0.75 -8.30
N THR A 347 -21.39 0.23 -7.53
CA THR A 347 -20.13 -0.33 -8.03
C THR A 347 -19.94 -1.72 -7.46
N TYR A 348 -19.65 -2.67 -8.34
CA TYR A 348 -19.14 -3.99 -8.00
C TYR A 348 -17.68 -4.12 -8.42
N LEU A 349 -16.85 -4.59 -7.48
CA LEU A 349 -15.45 -4.92 -7.69
C LEU A 349 -15.27 -6.45 -7.70
N PRO A 350 -14.50 -7.00 -8.64
CA PRO A 350 -14.35 -8.44 -8.76
C PRO A 350 -13.54 -9.06 -7.60
N PRO A 351 -13.67 -10.37 -7.32
CA PRO A 351 -13.09 -11.03 -6.14
C PRO A 351 -11.60 -10.81 -5.94
N SER A 352 -10.80 -10.79 -7.01
CA SER A 352 -9.36 -10.59 -6.95
C SER A 352 -8.92 -9.13 -6.77
N TYR A 353 -9.86 -8.17 -6.77
CA TYR A 353 -9.53 -6.74 -6.74
C TYR A 353 -8.63 -6.38 -5.55
N LEU A 354 -8.95 -6.85 -4.34
CA LEU A 354 -8.18 -6.54 -3.13
C LEU A 354 -6.88 -7.35 -3.04
N SER A 355 -6.90 -8.63 -3.44
CA SER A 355 -5.73 -9.51 -3.36
C SER A 355 -4.67 -9.21 -4.42
N GLU A 356 -5.07 -8.65 -5.56
CA GLU A 356 -4.21 -8.28 -6.69
C GLU A 356 -4.21 -6.77 -6.97
N PRO A 357 -3.54 -5.96 -6.11
CA PRO A 357 -3.63 -4.50 -6.11
C PRO A 357 -2.97 -3.81 -7.32
N ASN A 358 -2.30 -4.56 -8.21
CA ASN A 358 -1.69 -4.02 -9.44
C ASN A 358 -2.43 -4.46 -10.71
N ARG A 359 -3.46 -5.30 -10.59
CA ARG A 359 -4.24 -5.77 -11.73
C ARG A 359 -5.27 -4.72 -12.14
N GLU A 360 -5.46 -4.60 -13.45
CA GLU A 360 -6.48 -3.78 -14.10
C GLU A 360 -7.59 -4.69 -14.67
N TYR A 361 -8.80 -4.16 -14.75
CA TYR A 361 -10.00 -4.93 -15.07
C TYR A 361 -10.78 -4.28 -16.21
N PRO A 362 -11.43 -5.07 -17.09
CA PRO A 362 -12.44 -4.54 -17.99
C PRO A 362 -13.63 -3.99 -17.19
N VAL A 363 -14.41 -3.12 -17.82
CA VAL A 363 -15.58 -2.47 -17.21
C VAL A 363 -16.84 -2.82 -17.98
N VAL A 364 -17.87 -3.27 -17.27
CA VAL A 364 -19.22 -3.45 -17.80
C VAL A 364 -20.14 -2.43 -17.15
N TYR A 365 -20.81 -1.61 -17.95
CA TYR A 365 -21.86 -0.72 -17.46
C TYR A 365 -23.21 -1.43 -17.57
N LEU A 366 -23.86 -1.69 -16.45
CA LEU A 366 -25.12 -2.43 -16.34
C LEU A 366 -26.27 -1.45 -16.09
N LEU A 367 -27.16 -1.30 -17.07
CA LEU A 367 -28.20 -0.28 -17.11
C LEU A 367 -29.58 -0.87 -16.75
N HIS A 368 -30.27 -0.22 -15.83
CA HIS A 368 -31.55 -0.65 -15.26
C HIS A 368 -32.79 -0.44 -16.16
N GLY A 369 -33.95 -0.93 -15.71
CA GLY A 369 -35.23 -0.71 -16.38
C GLY A 369 -35.84 0.67 -16.12
N ILE A 370 -36.98 0.96 -16.77
CA ILE A 370 -37.78 2.15 -16.42
C ILE A 370 -38.27 2.04 -14.97
N ASN A 371 -38.39 3.15 -14.26
CA ASN A 371 -38.72 3.23 -12.82
C ASN A 371 -37.69 2.56 -11.88
N GLY A 372 -36.57 2.06 -12.41
CA GLY A 372 -35.44 1.58 -11.61
C GLY A 372 -34.45 2.68 -11.24
N GLY A 373 -33.33 2.28 -10.65
CA GLY A 373 -32.22 3.15 -10.27
C GLY A 373 -30.97 2.35 -9.89
N SER A 374 -29.88 3.00 -9.48
CA SER A 374 -28.65 2.31 -9.04
C SER A 374 -28.83 1.37 -7.84
N ARG A 375 -29.91 1.53 -7.06
CA ARG A 375 -30.17 0.73 -5.86
C ARG A 375 -30.89 -0.57 -6.16
N GLU A 376 -31.48 -0.73 -7.34
CA GLU A 376 -32.27 -1.91 -7.69
C GLU A 376 -31.49 -3.22 -7.77
N TRP A 377 -30.17 -3.11 -7.77
CA TRP A 377 -29.28 -4.26 -7.87
C TRP A 377 -28.99 -4.90 -6.51
N GLU A 378 -29.17 -4.15 -5.41
CA GLU A 378 -29.04 -4.66 -4.05
C GLU A 378 -30.06 -5.79 -3.74
N PRO A 379 -31.38 -5.62 -3.94
CA PRO A 379 -32.35 -6.70 -3.70
C PRO A 379 -32.22 -7.89 -4.66
N ARG A 380 -31.44 -7.76 -5.73
CA ARG A 380 -31.18 -8.83 -6.70
C ARG A 380 -29.95 -9.65 -6.37
N ASP A 381 -29.27 -9.34 -5.25
CA ASP A 381 -27.98 -9.91 -4.87
C ASP A 381 -27.00 -9.92 -6.06
N ILE A 382 -26.95 -8.79 -6.79
CA ILE A 382 -26.24 -8.76 -8.09
C ILE A 382 -24.76 -9.11 -7.92
N ASP A 383 -24.17 -8.76 -6.79
CA ASP A 383 -22.79 -9.03 -6.46
C ASP A 383 -22.53 -10.54 -6.26
N ASP A 384 -23.45 -11.25 -5.62
CA ASP A 384 -23.43 -12.71 -5.52
C ASP A 384 -23.65 -13.38 -6.89
N VAL A 385 -24.54 -12.82 -7.72
CA VAL A 385 -24.72 -13.27 -9.11
C VAL A 385 -23.42 -13.12 -9.89
N LEU A 386 -22.77 -11.95 -9.83
CA LEU A 386 -21.52 -11.67 -10.54
C LEU A 386 -20.35 -12.52 -10.03
N ASP A 387 -20.24 -12.74 -8.71
CA ASP A 387 -19.31 -13.70 -8.13
C ASP A 387 -19.57 -15.12 -8.62
N GLY A 388 -20.84 -15.50 -8.76
CA GLY A 388 -21.29 -16.77 -9.33
C GLY A 388 -20.90 -16.94 -10.80
N LEU A 389 -20.94 -15.86 -11.59
CA LEU A 389 -20.49 -15.87 -12.99
C LEU A 389 -18.99 -16.11 -13.09
N TRP A 390 -18.18 -15.44 -12.26
CA TRP A 390 -16.74 -15.68 -12.20
C TRP A 390 -16.40 -17.13 -11.82
N LYS A 391 -17.09 -17.70 -10.82
CA LYS A 391 -16.94 -19.12 -10.43
C LYS A 391 -17.24 -20.09 -11.59
N GLN A 392 -18.02 -19.66 -12.58
CA GLN A 392 -18.32 -20.41 -13.80
C GLN A 392 -17.29 -20.20 -14.94
N GLY A 393 -16.20 -19.49 -14.68
CA GLY A 393 -15.11 -19.26 -15.63
C GLY A 393 -15.26 -18.02 -16.51
N LEU A 394 -16.19 -17.12 -16.17
CA LEU A 394 -16.31 -15.82 -16.85
C LEU A 394 -15.22 -14.87 -16.35
N ALA A 395 -14.87 -13.91 -17.19
CA ALA A 395 -13.81 -12.97 -16.88
C ALA A 395 -14.23 -12.02 -15.76
N GLU A 396 -13.31 -11.71 -14.87
CA GLU A 396 -13.54 -10.69 -13.85
C GLU A 396 -13.62 -9.30 -14.49
N SER A 397 -14.65 -8.55 -14.12
CA SER A 397 -14.87 -7.17 -14.56
C SER A 397 -15.33 -6.30 -13.39
N ILE A 398 -14.97 -5.03 -13.43
CA ILE A 398 -15.67 -4.02 -12.64
C ILE A 398 -17.04 -3.80 -13.27
N VAL A 399 -18.11 -3.78 -12.47
CA VAL A 399 -19.46 -3.50 -12.96
C VAL A 399 -19.95 -2.21 -12.36
N ILE A 400 -20.32 -1.26 -13.23
CA ILE A 400 -20.84 0.05 -12.85
C ILE A 400 -22.32 0.10 -13.19
N MET A 401 -23.13 0.46 -12.21
CA MET A 401 -24.59 0.45 -12.26
C MET A 401 -25.11 1.87 -12.03
N PRO A 402 -25.11 2.71 -13.06
CA PRO A 402 -25.47 4.11 -12.93
C PRO A 402 -26.96 4.29 -12.70
N ASP A 403 -27.33 5.28 -11.88
CA ASP A 403 -28.70 5.76 -11.83
C ASP A 403 -29.02 6.53 -13.11
N GLY A 404 -29.83 5.91 -13.97
CA GLY A 404 -30.40 6.44 -15.19
C GLY A 404 -31.71 7.18 -15.00
N GLU A 405 -32.30 7.12 -13.80
CA GLU A 405 -33.71 7.41 -13.55
C GLU A 405 -34.59 6.81 -14.67
N SER A 406 -35.69 7.46 -15.05
CA SER A 406 -36.49 7.09 -16.23
C SER A 406 -36.19 7.97 -17.44
N LEU A 407 -34.93 8.43 -17.59
CA LEU A 407 -34.51 9.42 -18.59
C LEU A 407 -34.14 8.82 -19.96
N TRP A 408 -34.37 7.52 -20.16
CA TRP A 408 -34.07 6.80 -21.40
C TRP A 408 -32.60 6.96 -21.85
N TYR A 409 -31.69 7.14 -20.88
CA TYR A 409 -30.24 7.27 -21.11
C TYR A 409 -29.89 8.39 -22.11
N SER A 410 -30.67 9.48 -22.08
CA SER A 410 -30.63 10.56 -23.06
C SER A 410 -30.55 11.94 -22.37
N ASP A 411 -30.00 12.92 -23.08
CA ASP A 411 -30.07 14.32 -22.66
C ASP A 411 -31.50 14.82 -22.85
N GLN A 412 -32.12 15.32 -21.77
CA GLN A 412 -33.50 15.78 -21.83
C GLN A 412 -33.63 17.11 -22.59
N PRO A 413 -34.70 17.30 -23.36
CA PRO A 413 -34.91 18.53 -24.14
C PRO A 413 -35.11 19.75 -23.24
N ASN A 414 -35.06 20.95 -23.84
CA ASN A 414 -35.38 22.23 -23.20
C ASN A 414 -34.55 22.58 -21.94
N GLY A 415 -33.30 22.11 -21.88
CA GLY A 415 -32.42 22.35 -20.73
C GLY A 415 -32.73 21.46 -19.53
N GLY A 416 -33.42 20.33 -19.75
CA GLY A 416 -33.55 19.28 -18.75
C GLY A 416 -32.23 18.52 -18.52
N THR A 417 -32.28 17.50 -17.67
CA THR A 417 -31.11 16.72 -17.22
C THR A 417 -30.26 16.21 -18.39
N PRO A 418 -28.98 16.64 -18.50
CA PRO A 418 -28.06 16.21 -19.56
C PRO A 418 -27.40 14.86 -19.25
N TRP A 419 -28.22 13.83 -18.97
CA TRP A 419 -27.75 12.56 -18.42
C TRP A 419 -26.74 11.85 -19.33
N ARG A 420 -26.99 11.79 -20.64
CA ARG A 420 -26.12 11.10 -21.59
C ARG A 420 -24.76 11.78 -21.67
N SER A 421 -24.76 13.11 -21.70
CA SER A 421 -23.54 13.90 -21.70
C SER A 421 -22.76 13.67 -20.39
N MET A 422 -23.41 13.77 -19.23
CA MET A 422 -22.82 13.47 -17.92
C MET A 422 -22.20 12.07 -17.88
N PHE A 423 -22.95 11.04 -18.29
CA PHE A 423 -22.47 9.66 -18.31
C PHE A 423 -21.17 9.52 -19.13
N LEU A 424 -21.16 10.07 -20.35
CA LEU A 424 -20.04 9.91 -21.27
C LEU A 424 -18.83 10.77 -20.91
N THR A 425 -19.04 11.98 -20.37
CA THR A 425 -17.95 12.96 -20.19
C THR A 425 -17.49 13.14 -18.75
N GLU A 426 -18.27 12.69 -17.77
CA GLU A 426 -17.95 12.84 -16.34
C GLU A 426 -17.87 11.47 -15.66
N MET A 427 -18.90 10.63 -15.77
CA MET A 427 -18.93 9.34 -15.07
C MET A 427 -17.93 8.32 -15.62
N VAL A 428 -17.89 8.08 -16.94
CA VAL A 428 -16.91 7.14 -17.53
C VAL A 428 -15.47 7.57 -17.19
N PRO A 429 -15.07 8.84 -17.34
CA PRO A 429 -13.75 9.30 -16.89
C PRO A 429 -13.51 9.19 -15.38
N LEU A 430 -14.53 9.41 -14.53
CA LEU A 430 -14.41 9.20 -13.09
C LEU A 430 -14.09 7.74 -12.78
N VAL A 431 -14.79 6.80 -13.43
CA VAL A 431 -14.56 5.36 -13.25
C VAL A 431 -13.13 4.98 -13.65
N ASP A 432 -12.66 5.44 -14.81
CA ASP A 432 -11.29 5.19 -15.27
C ASP A 432 -10.24 5.81 -14.33
N LYS A 433 -10.57 6.93 -13.67
CA LYS A 433 -9.68 7.65 -12.74
C LYS A 433 -9.58 6.98 -11.37
N GLU A 434 -10.69 6.55 -10.80
CA GLU A 434 -10.74 6.08 -9.41
C GLU A 434 -10.55 4.56 -9.29
N TYR A 435 -10.83 3.79 -10.35
CA TYR A 435 -10.70 2.34 -10.37
C TYR A 435 -9.58 1.87 -11.30
N ARG A 436 -9.07 0.65 -11.04
CA ARG A 436 -8.04 0.02 -11.88
C ARG A 436 -8.68 -0.59 -13.12
N THR A 437 -8.95 0.24 -14.12
CA THR A 437 -9.60 -0.17 -15.37
C THR A 437 -8.58 -0.42 -16.48
N LEU A 438 -8.91 -1.30 -17.42
CA LEU A 438 -8.16 -1.47 -18.66
C LEU A 438 -8.54 -0.37 -19.65
N GLU A 439 -7.53 0.25 -20.26
CA GLU A 439 -7.75 1.35 -21.20
C GLU A 439 -8.29 0.87 -22.55
N GLY A 440 -9.18 1.68 -23.14
CA GLY A 440 -9.64 1.51 -24.51
C GLY A 440 -11.00 0.84 -24.63
N ARG A 441 -11.62 1.01 -25.81
CA ARG A 441 -12.99 0.55 -26.06
C ARG A 441 -13.16 -0.95 -25.95
N ASP A 442 -12.13 -1.73 -26.26
CA ASP A 442 -12.20 -3.19 -26.37
C ASP A 442 -12.25 -3.86 -24.97
N PHE A 443 -12.11 -3.08 -23.89
CA PHE A 443 -12.30 -3.51 -22.50
C PHE A 443 -13.49 -2.81 -21.81
N ARG A 444 -14.36 -2.17 -22.59
CA ARG A 444 -15.54 -1.46 -22.09
C ARG A 444 -16.82 -1.96 -22.78
N ALA A 445 -17.73 -2.49 -21.98
CA ALA A 445 -18.98 -3.07 -22.42
C ALA A 445 -20.21 -2.37 -21.82
N LEU A 446 -21.35 -2.55 -22.49
CA LEU A 446 -22.66 -2.11 -22.03
C LEU A 446 -23.60 -3.31 -22.00
N THR A 447 -24.27 -3.51 -20.87
CA THR A 447 -25.40 -4.43 -20.71
C THR A 447 -26.57 -3.61 -20.17
N GLY A 448 -27.80 -3.95 -20.52
CA GLY A 448 -28.94 -3.39 -19.82
C GLY A 448 -30.22 -4.15 -20.05
N VAL A 449 -31.20 -3.91 -19.18
CA VAL A 449 -32.51 -4.57 -19.19
C VAL A 449 -33.61 -3.57 -19.58
N SER A 450 -34.60 -3.96 -20.39
CA SER A 450 -35.75 -3.10 -20.72
C SER A 450 -35.35 -1.74 -21.30
N MET A 451 -35.65 -0.63 -20.61
CA MET A 451 -35.14 0.71 -20.94
C MET A 451 -33.60 0.74 -20.98
N GLY A 452 -32.93 0.05 -20.08
CA GLY A 452 -31.48 -0.15 -20.05
C GLY A 452 -30.96 -0.91 -21.25
N GLY A 453 -31.74 -1.87 -21.76
CA GLY A 453 -31.42 -2.59 -23.01
C GLY A 453 -31.46 -1.66 -24.23
N PHE A 454 -32.42 -0.72 -24.24
CA PHE A 454 -32.42 0.40 -25.20
C PHE A 454 -31.19 1.30 -25.01
N GLY A 455 -30.86 1.66 -23.77
CA GLY A 455 -29.71 2.50 -23.42
C GLY A 455 -28.38 1.91 -23.87
N ALA A 456 -28.14 0.63 -23.57
CA ALA A 456 -26.91 -0.08 -23.89
C ALA A 456 -26.63 -0.06 -25.40
N TRP A 457 -27.66 -0.35 -26.22
CA TRP A 457 -27.54 -0.29 -27.67
C TRP A 457 -27.41 1.13 -28.21
N SER A 458 -28.26 2.04 -27.73
CA SER A 458 -28.27 3.42 -28.23
C SER A 458 -26.97 4.16 -27.93
N LEU A 459 -26.45 4.00 -26.70
CA LEU A 459 -25.17 4.57 -26.28
C LEU A 459 -24.01 3.89 -26.99
N GLY A 460 -23.99 2.56 -27.05
CA GLY A 460 -22.88 1.79 -27.62
C GLY A 460 -22.71 2.04 -29.11
N LEU A 461 -23.79 1.93 -29.90
CA LEU A 461 -23.74 2.15 -31.35
C LEU A 461 -23.40 3.60 -31.72
N SER A 462 -23.81 4.57 -30.89
CA SER A 462 -23.49 5.99 -31.09
C SER A 462 -22.07 6.36 -30.69
N ASN A 463 -21.40 5.53 -29.88
CA ASN A 463 -20.07 5.80 -29.34
C ASN A 463 -19.10 4.63 -29.62
N PRO A 464 -18.86 4.28 -30.91
CA PRO A 464 -17.96 3.20 -31.29
C PRO A 464 -16.51 3.43 -30.90
N GLY A 465 -16.13 4.63 -30.45
CA GLY A 465 -14.79 4.92 -29.92
C GLY A 465 -14.63 4.60 -28.43
N MET A 466 -15.73 4.38 -27.71
CA MET A 466 -15.74 4.15 -26.26
C MET A 466 -16.16 2.74 -25.87
N PHE A 467 -17.04 2.11 -26.66
CA PHE A 467 -17.60 0.79 -26.39
C PHE A 467 -17.46 -0.16 -27.58
N SER A 468 -17.40 -1.45 -27.30
CA SER A 468 -17.13 -2.52 -28.28
C SER A 468 -17.95 -3.80 -28.07
N SER A 469 -18.52 -4.01 -26.88
CA SER A 469 -19.35 -5.17 -26.59
C SER A 469 -20.66 -4.71 -25.97
N ILE A 470 -21.80 -5.11 -26.55
CA ILE A 470 -23.12 -4.55 -26.24
C ILE A 470 -24.14 -5.67 -26.08
N ALA A 471 -24.83 -5.69 -24.94
CA ALA A 471 -25.89 -6.64 -24.62
C ALA A 471 -27.20 -5.93 -24.26
N SER A 472 -28.33 -6.53 -24.63
CA SER A 472 -29.67 -6.06 -24.29
C SER A 472 -30.53 -7.21 -23.81
N HIS A 473 -31.07 -7.09 -22.60
CA HIS A 473 -31.97 -8.06 -22.02
C HIS A 473 -33.40 -7.53 -22.08
N ILE A 474 -34.34 -8.30 -22.64
CA ILE A 474 -35.74 -7.89 -22.83
C ILE A 474 -35.88 -6.41 -23.22
N GLY A 475 -35.05 -5.96 -24.15
CA GLY A 475 -34.80 -4.54 -24.35
C GLY A 475 -35.84 -3.84 -25.21
N SER A 476 -36.09 -2.57 -24.92
CA SER A 476 -37.03 -1.73 -25.67
C SER A 476 -36.47 -1.25 -27.02
N LEU A 477 -36.05 -2.17 -27.89
CA LEU A 477 -35.26 -1.88 -29.11
C LEU A 477 -36.01 -1.08 -30.19
N SER A 478 -37.34 -1.02 -30.10
CA SER A 478 -38.24 -0.32 -31.02
C SER A 478 -38.82 0.98 -30.47
N TYR A 479 -38.56 1.34 -29.21
CA TYR A 479 -39.19 2.49 -28.58
C TYR A 479 -38.75 3.82 -29.19
N SER A 480 -39.73 4.59 -29.67
CA SER A 480 -39.51 5.86 -30.39
C SER A 480 -39.91 7.10 -29.59
N GLY A 481 -40.27 6.96 -28.32
CA GLY A 481 -40.67 8.09 -27.47
C GLY A 481 -39.50 8.85 -26.83
N SER A 482 -38.26 8.38 -27.00
CA SER A 482 -37.06 9.04 -26.48
C SER A 482 -36.50 10.08 -27.46
N ALA A 483 -35.59 10.93 -26.99
CA ALA A 483 -34.84 11.85 -27.84
C ALA A 483 -33.78 11.17 -28.73
N LEU A 484 -33.47 9.89 -28.47
CA LEU A 484 -32.49 9.10 -29.23
C LEU A 484 -33.19 8.27 -30.32
N PRO A 485 -32.52 8.02 -31.47
CA PRO A 485 -33.05 7.09 -32.47
C PRO A 485 -33.14 5.68 -31.89
N THR A 486 -34.14 4.91 -32.32
CA THR A 486 -34.32 3.54 -31.83
C THR A 486 -33.12 2.66 -32.19
N PRO A 487 -32.71 1.71 -31.33
CA PRO A 487 -31.69 0.73 -31.65
C PRO A 487 -31.92 0.03 -32.99
N LEU A 488 -33.16 -0.36 -33.29
CA LEU A 488 -33.52 -0.95 -34.60
C LEU A 488 -33.20 -0.01 -35.76
N LYS A 489 -33.56 1.27 -35.65
CA LYS A 489 -33.28 2.25 -36.68
C LYS A 489 -31.77 2.48 -36.84
N GLN A 490 -31.04 2.61 -35.73
CA GLN A 490 -29.58 2.78 -35.76
C GLN A 490 -28.89 1.60 -36.46
N ALA A 491 -29.22 0.36 -36.08
CA ALA A 491 -28.68 -0.83 -36.72
C ALA A 491 -29.07 -0.92 -38.20
N GLY A 492 -30.30 -0.53 -38.56
CA GLY A 492 -30.77 -0.43 -39.94
C GLY A 492 -29.97 0.57 -40.79
N ASP A 493 -29.69 1.76 -40.23
CA ASP A 493 -28.97 2.84 -40.90
C ASP A 493 -27.45 2.57 -41.01
N MET A 494 -26.88 1.79 -40.08
CA MET A 494 -25.45 1.45 -40.07
C MET A 494 -25.08 0.43 -41.16
N THR A 495 -23.86 0.56 -41.68
CA THR A 495 -23.27 -0.42 -42.60
C THR A 495 -22.79 -1.66 -41.85
N ALA A 496 -22.69 -2.80 -42.55
CA ALA A 496 -22.12 -4.03 -42.01
C ALA A 496 -20.70 -3.82 -41.44
N LYS A 497 -19.89 -2.97 -42.07
CA LYS A 497 -18.53 -2.64 -41.59
C LYS A 497 -18.54 -1.89 -40.26
N GLN A 498 -19.54 -1.03 -40.02
CA GLN A 498 -19.66 -0.31 -38.75
C GLN A 498 -20.14 -1.25 -37.64
N LEU A 499 -21.11 -2.12 -37.93
CA LEU A 499 -21.67 -3.07 -36.96
C LEU A 499 -20.69 -4.18 -36.57
N LYS A 500 -19.85 -4.66 -37.50
CA LYS A 500 -18.78 -5.66 -37.23
C LYS A 500 -17.64 -5.15 -36.33
N LYS A 501 -17.73 -3.92 -35.84
CA LYS A 501 -16.81 -3.41 -34.80
C LYS A 501 -17.28 -3.76 -33.39
N PHE A 502 -18.45 -4.39 -33.27
CA PHE A 502 -19.07 -4.72 -32.01
C PHE A 502 -19.36 -6.21 -31.93
N ASP A 503 -19.27 -6.73 -30.70
CA ASP A 503 -19.94 -7.97 -30.33
C ASP A 503 -21.31 -7.64 -29.76
N LEU A 504 -22.34 -8.31 -30.28
CA LEU A 504 -23.74 -7.94 -30.09
C LEU A 504 -24.51 -9.12 -29.50
N TYR A 505 -25.18 -8.87 -28.37
CA TYR A 505 -26.11 -9.78 -27.73
C TYR A 505 -27.47 -9.11 -27.54
N PHE A 506 -28.55 -9.83 -27.77
CA PHE A 506 -29.88 -9.40 -27.35
C PHE A 506 -30.83 -10.57 -27.11
N ASP A 507 -31.67 -10.48 -26.08
CA ASP A 507 -32.72 -11.46 -25.86
C ASP A 507 -34.09 -10.80 -25.58
N ALA A 508 -35.13 -11.63 -25.60
CA ALA A 508 -36.47 -11.26 -25.21
C ALA A 508 -37.25 -12.50 -24.71
N CYS A 509 -38.46 -12.29 -24.20
CA CYS A 509 -39.37 -13.36 -23.83
C CYS A 509 -40.68 -13.29 -24.62
N GLU A 510 -41.23 -14.45 -24.99
CA GLU A 510 -42.36 -14.57 -25.93
C GLU A 510 -43.66 -13.97 -25.38
N PHE A 511 -43.87 -13.98 -24.06
CA PHE A 511 -45.06 -13.44 -23.41
C PHE A 511 -44.80 -12.11 -22.69
N ASP A 512 -43.74 -11.40 -23.09
CA ASP A 512 -43.48 -10.04 -22.65
C ASP A 512 -44.66 -9.11 -23.02
N GLU A 513 -45.21 -8.43 -22.03
CA GLU A 513 -46.39 -7.58 -22.12
C GLU A 513 -46.19 -6.38 -23.06
N TYR A 514 -44.94 -5.97 -23.26
CA TYR A 514 -44.54 -4.87 -24.15
C TYR A 514 -44.12 -5.33 -25.55
N ARG A 515 -44.17 -6.64 -25.82
CA ARG A 515 -43.86 -7.25 -27.13
C ARG A 515 -42.46 -6.94 -27.63
N PHE A 516 -41.49 -6.93 -26.72
CA PHE A 516 -40.08 -6.73 -27.06
C PHE A 516 -39.48 -7.90 -27.87
N ASP A 517 -40.15 -9.05 -27.90
CA ASP A 517 -39.83 -10.19 -28.75
C ASP A 517 -39.89 -9.86 -30.26
N ASP A 518 -40.89 -9.09 -30.69
CA ASP A 518 -40.99 -8.64 -32.09
C ASP A 518 -39.83 -7.72 -32.50
N ALA A 519 -39.38 -6.88 -31.56
CA ALA A 519 -38.23 -6.01 -31.76
C ALA A 519 -36.93 -6.84 -31.85
N ALA A 520 -36.75 -7.85 -30.99
CA ALA A 520 -35.61 -8.77 -31.05
C ALA A 520 -35.57 -9.53 -32.40
N ARG A 521 -36.69 -10.12 -32.85
CA ARG A 521 -36.76 -10.80 -34.15
C ARG A 521 -36.42 -9.87 -35.33
N SER A 522 -36.87 -8.62 -35.24
CA SER A 522 -36.55 -7.57 -36.23
C SER A 522 -35.05 -7.25 -36.25
N MET A 523 -34.43 -7.12 -35.07
CA MET A 523 -32.99 -6.86 -34.95
C MET A 523 -32.17 -8.01 -35.55
N ASN A 524 -32.52 -9.25 -35.23
CA ASN A 524 -31.88 -10.44 -35.83
C ASN A 524 -31.96 -10.41 -37.36
N THR A 525 -33.12 -10.06 -37.92
CA THR A 525 -33.29 -9.96 -39.39
C THR A 525 -32.34 -8.91 -39.98
N ILE A 526 -32.29 -7.71 -39.40
CA ILE A 526 -31.41 -6.62 -39.85
C ILE A 526 -29.93 -7.04 -39.84
N LEU A 527 -29.47 -7.68 -38.76
CA LEU A 527 -28.07 -8.07 -38.60
C LEU A 527 -27.69 -9.26 -39.50
N THR A 528 -28.60 -10.23 -39.63
CA THR A 528 -28.43 -11.39 -40.51
C THR A 528 -28.33 -10.96 -41.97
N ASP A 529 -29.23 -10.09 -42.44
CA ASP A 529 -29.22 -9.57 -43.83
C ASP A 529 -27.93 -8.79 -44.16
N LYS A 530 -27.33 -8.14 -43.14
CA LYS A 530 -26.05 -7.44 -43.26
C LYS A 530 -24.83 -8.35 -43.06
N GLY A 531 -25.03 -9.62 -42.71
CA GLY A 531 -23.97 -10.59 -42.41
C GLY A 531 -23.10 -10.21 -41.22
N VAL A 532 -23.71 -9.65 -40.17
CA VAL A 532 -23.06 -9.25 -38.91
C VAL A 532 -23.22 -10.38 -37.88
N PRO A 533 -22.12 -10.92 -37.32
CA PRO A 533 -22.20 -11.89 -36.22
C PRO A 533 -22.90 -11.28 -35.00
N HIS A 534 -23.81 -12.04 -34.39
CA HIS A 534 -24.53 -11.65 -33.18
C HIS A 534 -25.10 -12.89 -32.50
N THR A 535 -25.36 -12.77 -31.20
CA THR A 535 -26.02 -13.79 -30.38
C THR A 535 -27.39 -13.27 -29.98
N TRP A 536 -28.43 -14.10 -30.09
CA TRP A 536 -29.76 -13.71 -29.64
C TRP A 536 -30.65 -14.89 -29.27
N ALA A 537 -31.69 -14.60 -28.48
CA ALA A 537 -32.71 -15.58 -28.10
C ALA A 537 -34.08 -14.92 -27.90
N VAL A 538 -35.14 -15.71 -28.08
CA VAL A 538 -36.49 -15.39 -27.58
C VAL A 538 -36.95 -16.59 -26.75
N TYR A 539 -37.16 -16.40 -25.45
CA TYR A 539 -37.46 -17.49 -24.53
C TYR A 539 -38.97 -17.77 -24.46
N PRO A 540 -39.41 -19.04 -24.53
CA PRO A 540 -40.81 -19.41 -24.76
C PRO A 540 -41.73 -19.30 -23.53
N GLU A 541 -41.21 -19.06 -22.32
CA GLU A 541 -42.00 -19.13 -21.07
C GLU A 541 -41.85 -17.90 -20.15
N GLY A 542 -41.27 -16.81 -20.65
CA GLY A 542 -41.02 -15.61 -19.83
C GLY A 542 -41.98 -14.43 -20.10
N ARG A 543 -42.05 -13.54 -19.10
CA ARG A 543 -42.75 -12.23 -19.13
C ARG A 543 -41.74 -11.10 -18.92
N HIS A 544 -42.20 -9.85 -18.82
CA HIS A 544 -41.33 -8.72 -18.51
C HIS A 544 -40.90 -8.68 -17.03
N ASN A 545 -40.12 -9.67 -16.58
CA ASN A 545 -39.73 -9.84 -15.19
C ASN A 545 -38.33 -10.47 -15.02
N ASP A 546 -37.80 -10.43 -13.80
CA ASP A 546 -36.45 -10.92 -13.47
C ASP A 546 -36.21 -12.39 -13.79
N ALA A 547 -37.25 -13.24 -13.64
CA ALA A 547 -37.17 -14.65 -13.98
C ALA A 547 -36.89 -14.90 -15.47
N CYS A 548 -37.30 -13.98 -16.35
CA CYS A 548 -37.03 -14.07 -17.78
C CYS A 548 -35.56 -13.75 -18.12
N TRP A 549 -34.94 -12.74 -17.50
CA TRP A 549 -33.66 -12.20 -18.00
C TRP A 549 -32.44 -12.46 -17.11
N MET A 550 -32.60 -12.48 -15.77
CA MET A 550 -31.47 -12.67 -14.85
C MET A 550 -30.71 -13.98 -15.07
N PRO A 551 -31.36 -15.13 -15.32
CA PRO A 551 -30.65 -16.39 -15.61
C PRO A 551 -29.72 -16.30 -16.83
N HIS A 552 -29.97 -15.36 -17.73
CA HIS A 552 -29.25 -15.16 -18.98
C HIS A 552 -28.18 -14.07 -18.92
N LEU A 553 -27.95 -13.45 -17.74
CA LEU A 553 -26.77 -12.62 -17.50
C LEU A 553 -25.47 -13.37 -17.80
N LYS A 554 -25.45 -14.69 -17.59
CA LYS A 554 -24.33 -15.54 -17.97
C LYS A 554 -24.02 -15.47 -19.47
N ASP A 555 -25.02 -15.37 -20.32
CA ASP A 555 -24.85 -15.38 -21.77
C ASP A 555 -24.27 -14.05 -22.26
N SER A 556 -24.78 -12.92 -21.75
CA SER A 556 -24.26 -11.58 -22.07
C SER A 556 -22.86 -11.34 -21.49
N PHE A 557 -22.63 -11.64 -20.21
CA PHE A 557 -21.30 -11.55 -19.60
C PHE A 557 -20.33 -12.60 -20.17
N GLY A 558 -20.82 -13.74 -20.63
CA GLY A 558 -20.02 -14.74 -21.34
C GLY A 558 -19.52 -14.21 -22.69
N MET A 559 -20.37 -13.50 -23.43
CA MET A 559 -19.96 -12.77 -24.63
C MET A 559 -18.93 -11.69 -24.29
N HIS A 560 -19.19 -10.83 -23.30
CA HIS A 560 -18.24 -9.80 -22.87
C HIS A 560 -16.88 -10.40 -22.45
N SER A 561 -16.90 -11.49 -21.69
CA SER A 561 -15.68 -12.21 -21.28
C SER A 561 -14.87 -12.70 -22.47
N THR A 562 -15.54 -13.27 -23.47
CA THR A 562 -14.90 -13.74 -24.70
C THR A 562 -14.31 -12.56 -25.47
N HIS A 563 -15.09 -11.48 -25.61
CA HIS A 563 -14.64 -10.25 -26.25
C HIS A 563 -13.36 -9.70 -25.60
N PHE A 564 -13.34 -9.56 -24.27
CA PHE A 564 -12.17 -9.05 -23.56
C PHE A 564 -10.95 -9.95 -23.73
N ARG A 565 -11.12 -11.27 -23.70
CA ARG A 565 -10.02 -12.24 -23.93
C ARG A 565 -9.45 -12.11 -25.35
N GLU A 566 -10.31 -11.96 -26.36
CA GLU A 566 -9.90 -11.75 -27.74
C GLU A 566 -9.21 -10.38 -27.94
N ALA A 567 -9.62 -9.36 -27.18
CA ALA A 567 -8.97 -8.06 -27.11
C ALA A 567 -7.61 -8.09 -26.37
N GLY A 568 -7.26 -9.21 -25.73
CA GLY A 568 -5.97 -9.42 -25.08
C GLY A 568 -5.99 -9.35 -23.56
N LEU A 569 -7.16 -9.45 -22.92
CA LEU A 569 -7.27 -9.61 -21.46
C LEU A 569 -6.43 -10.81 -21.01
N ARG A 570 -5.46 -10.54 -20.13
CA ARG A 570 -4.61 -11.56 -19.51
C ARG A 570 -5.13 -11.86 -18.10
N GLU A 571 -5.71 -13.03 -17.94
CA GLU A 571 -6.17 -13.56 -16.66
C GLU A 571 -5.07 -14.41 -16.03
N ASP A 572 -3.98 -13.75 -15.65
CA ASP A 572 -2.91 -14.38 -14.91
C ASP A 572 -2.92 -13.89 -13.46
N PHE A 573 -3.13 -14.81 -12.56
CA PHE A 573 -3.17 -14.61 -11.10
C PHE A 573 -1.91 -15.14 -10.41
N VAL A 574 -1.00 -15.75 -11.18
CA VAL A 574 0.22 -16.35 -10.65
C VAL A 574 1.26 -15.25 -10.56
N LYS A 575 1.85 -15.09 -9.37
CA LYS A 575 2.96 -14.16 -9.20
C LYS A 575 4.23 -14.80 -9.77
N PRO A 576 5.09 -14.01 -10.45
CA PRO A 576 6.35 -14.51 -10.93
C PRO A 576 7.25 -14.96 -9.77
N GLU A 577 8.08 -15.97 -9.98
CA GLU A 577 9.07 -16.43 -9.01
C GLU A 577 10.46 -15.91 -9.35
N ILE A 578 11.11 -15.25 -8.38
CA ILE A 578 12.50 -14.81 -8.49
C ILE A 578 13.39 -15.82 -7.77
N SER A 579 14.27 -16.48 -8.53
CA SER A 579 15.34 -17.29 -7.97
C SER A 579 16.60 -16.44 -7.82
N VAL A 580 17.00 -16.19 -6.58
CA VAL A 580 18.20 -15.44 -6.23
C VAL A 580 18.89 -16.09 -5.03
N PRO A 581 20.23 -16.19 -4.99
CA PRO A 581 20.93 -16.65 -3.80
C PRO A 581 20.61 -15.73 -2.62
N ALA A 582 20.16 -16.29 -1.48
CA ALA A 582 19.80 -15.50 -0.30
C ALA A 582 20.97 -14.64 0.23
N SER A 583 22.20 -15.16 0.15
CA SER A 583 23.40 -14.42 0.49
C SER A 583 24.58 -14.69 -0.44
N THR A 584 25.52 -13.74 -0.51
CA THR A 584 26.76 -13.88 -1.28
C THR A 584 27.90 -13.11 -0.62
N THR A 585 29.07 -13.72 -0.56
CA THR A 585 30.28 -13.07 -0.05
C THR A 585 31.23 -12.78 -1.20
N VAL A 586 31.71 -11.53 -1.28
CA VAL A 586 32.71 -11.09 -2.25
C VAL A 586 33.93 -10.51 -1.55
N SER A 587 35.10 -10.67 -2.18
CA SER A 587 36.36 -10.14 -1.66
C SER A 587 36.45 -8.63 -1.91
N PHE A 588 37.05 -7.91 -0.96
CA PHE A 588 37.34 -6.48 -1.08
C PHE A 588 38.04 -6.15 -2.41
N GLY A 589 37.51 -5.16 -3.12
CA GLY A 589 38.01 -4.67 -4.40
C GLY A 589 37.72 -5.56 -5.61
N SER A 590 37.02 -6.69 -5.46
CA SER A 590 36.61 -7.54 -6.59
C SER A 590 35.46 -6.90 -7.39
N THR A 591 35.26 -7.39 -8.61
CA THR A 591 34.05 -7.08 -9.40
C THR A 591 32.87 -7.87 -8.88
N PHE A 592 31.69 -7.25 -8.83
CA PHE A 592 30.45 -7.90 -8.46
C PHE A 592 29.38 -7.60 -9.53
N ASP A 593 28.78 -8.66 -10.06
CA ASP A 593 27.63 -8.58 -10.96
C ASP A 593 26.36 -8.90 -10.18
N ALA A 594 25.44 -7.92 -10.13
CA ALA A 594 24.19 -8.04 -9.40
C ALA A 594 23.22 -9.06 -10.02
N LEU A 595 23.32 -9.36 -11.31
CA LEU A 595 22.41 -10.29 -12.01
C LEU A 595 22.98 -11.70 -12.12
N ALA A 596 24.24 -11.92 -11.74
CA ALA A 596 24.87 -13.23 -11.80
C ALA A 596 24.10 -14.28 -10.96
N GLY A 597 23.58 -15.30 -11.65
CA GLY A 597 22.83 -16.40 -11.06
C GLY A 597 21.41 -16.04 -10.61
N VAL A 598 20.86 -14.92 -11.10
CA VAL A 598 19.49 -14.48 -10.81
C VAL A 598 18.61 -14.76 -12.01
N THR A 599 17.46 -15.41 -11.78
CA THR A 599 16.45 -15.65 -12.82
C THR A 599 15.07 -15.28 -12.30
N ALA A 600 14.16 -14.93 -13.20
CA ALA A 600 12.75 -14.79 -12.90
C ALA A 600 11.94 -15.62 -13.89
N ARG A 601 10.94 -16.35 -13.39
CA ARG A 601 10.02 -17.14 -14.22
C ARG A 601 8.60 -16.93 -13.74
N ASP A 602 7.68 -17.01 -14.68
CA ASP A 602 6.26 -17.08 -14.41
C ASP A 602 5.64 -18.31 -15.09
N ALA A 603 4.55 -18.84 -14.51
CA ALA A 603 3.89 -20.03 -15.02
C ALA A 603 3.15 -19.80 -16.35
N VAL A 604 2.70 -18.57 -16.59
CA VAL A 604 1.92 -18.14 -17.76
C VAL A 604 2.80 -17.40 -18.77
N ASP A 605 3.62 -16.45 -18.31
CA ASP A 605 4.45 -15.61 -19.18
C ASP A 605 5.85 -16.19 -19.48
N GLY A 606 6.25 -17.26 -18.78
CA GLY A 606 7.50 -17.97 -19.06
C GLY A 606 8.73 -17.34 -18.42
N ASP A 607 9.76 -17.00 -19.20
CA ASP A 607 11.02 -16.45 -18.65
C ASP A 607 10.96 -14.91 -18.59
N LEU A 608 11.02 -14.36 -17.38
CA LEU A 608 10.95 -12.92 -17.10
C LEU A 608 12.29 -12.36 -16.60
N THR A 609 13.40 -13.07 -16.87
CA THR A 609 14.72 -12.68 -16.33
C THR A 609 15.20 -11.33 -16.89
N ALA A 610 14.79 -10.95 -18.10
CA ALA A 610 15.22 -9.68 -18.72
C ALA A 610 14.49 -8.45 -18.13
N GLU A 611 13.36 -8.68 -17.48
CA GLU A 611 12.43 -7.70 -16.92
C GLU A 611 12.77 -7.38 -15.45
N LEU A 612 13.76 -8.07 -14.88
CA LEU A 612 14.24 -7.85 -13.51
C LEU A 612 14.82 -6.45 -13.33
N SER A 613 14.27 -5.73 -12.36
CA SER A 613 14.81 -4.48 -11.84
C SER A 613 15.54 -4.71 -10.52
N VAL A 614 16.79 -4.24 -10.42
CA VAL A 614 17.59 -4.33 -9.19
C VAL A 614 17.68 -2.95 -8.54
N ARG A 615 17.33 -2.87 -7.26
CA ARG A 615 17.51 -1.68 -6.42
C ARG A 615 18.61 -1.92 -5.38
N GLY A 616 19.38 -0.87 -5.09
CA GLY A 616 20.53 -0.92 -4.21
C GLY A 616 21.85 -0.96 -4.97
N THR A 617 22.96 -0.75 -4.27
CA THR A 617 24.31 -0.80 -4.84
C THR A 617 25.25 -1.49 -3.86
N VAL A 618 26.25 -2.19 -4.38
CA VAL A 618 27.32 -2.83 -3.58
C VAL A 618 28.62 -2.10 -3.89
N ASP A 619 29.21 -1.46 -2.89
CA ASP A 619 30.55 -0.88 -2.99
C ASP A 619 31.59 -1.90 -2.52
N THR A 620 32.21 -2.62 -3.46
CA THR A 620 33.23 -3.63 -3.12
C THR A 620 34.52 -3.02 -2.55
N LYS A 621 34.68 -1.70 -2.56
CA LYS A 621 35.82 -0.99 -1.95
C LYS A 621 35.54 -0.56 -0.51
N LYS A 622 34.40 -0.97 0.06
CA LYS A 622 34.05 -0.74 1.45
C LYS A 622 33.56 -2.04 2.08
N LEU A 623 34.23 -2.48 3.14
CA LEU A 623 33.81 -3.66 3.89
C LEU A 623 32.43 -3.45 4.52
N GLY A 624 31.63 -4.51 4.59
CA GLY A 624 30.31 -4.48 5.22
C GLY A 624 29.29 -5.34 4.51
N THR A 625 28.05 -5.18 4.93
CA THR A 625 26.89 -5.89 4.38
C THR A 625 26.02 -4.90 3.61
N TYR A 626 25.60 -5.31 2.42
CA TYR A 626 24.77 -4.56 1.49
C TYR A 626 23.52 -5.37 1.18
N THR A 627 22.39 -4.71 0.94
CA THR A 627 21.14 -5.36 0.54
C THR A 627 20.77 -4.91 -0.87
N LEU A 628 20.52 -5.88 -1.74
CA LEU A 628 19.93 -5.66 -3.07
C LEU A 628 18.51 -6.17 -3.08
N ARG A 629 17.59 -5.43 -3.71
CA ARG A 629 16.19 -5.82 -3.89
C ARG A 629 15.91 -6.05 -5.36
N TYR A 630 15.47 -7.25 -5.69
CA TYR A 630 15.07 -7.67 -7.03
C TYR A 630 13.56 -7.55 -7.14
N VAL A 631 13.07 -6.98 -8.25
CA VAL A 631 11.66 -6.81 -8.53
C VAL A 631 11.40 -7.19 -9.97
N VAL A 632 10.38 -8.01 -10.22
CA VAL A 632 9.89 -8.32 -11.56
C VAL A 632 8.37 -8.12 -11.59
N LYS A 633 7.84 -7.73 -12.75
CA LYS A 633 6.41 -7.62 -13.04
C LYS A 633 6.14 -8.46 -14.28
N ASP A 634 5.10 -9.27 -14.25
CA ASP A 634 4.64 -10.05 -15.41
C ASP A 634 3.73 -9.20 -16.33
N ALA A 635 3.17 -9.80 -17.38
CA ALA A 635 2.35 -9.08 -18.35
C ALA A 635 0.96 -8.70 -17.81
N ALA A 636 0.35 -9.52 -16.93
CA ALA A 636 -0.91 -9.21 -16.26
C ALA A 636 -0.76 -8.22 -15.08
N GLY A 637 0.48 -8.02 -14.67
CA GLY A 637 0.94 -7.04 -13.73
C GLY A 637 1.17 -7.52 -12.31
N ASN A 638 1.19 -8.84 -12.07
CA ASN A 638 1.59 -9.38 -10.78
C ASN A 638 3.07 -9.11 -10.54
N ARG A 639 3.45 -8.88 -9.28
CA ARG A 639 4.80 -8.44 -8.92
C ARG A 639 5.39 -9.31 -7.84
N ALA A 640 6.63 -9.72 -8.06
CA ALA A 640 7.43 -10.38 -7.04
C ALA A 640 8.63 -9.54 -6.61
N ARG A 641 9.05 -9.74 -5.36
CA ARG A 641 10.16 -9.02 -4.75
C ARG A 641 10.96 -9.96 -3.85
N VAL A 642 12.27 -9.99 -4.03
CA VAL A 642 13.18 -10.77 -3.17
C VAL A 642 14.43 -9.95 -2.85
N ASP A 643 14.89 -10.01 -1.60
CA ASP A 643 16.11 -9.35 -1.14
C ASP A 643 17.30 -10.34 -1.11
N ARG A 644 18.47 -9.87 -1.53
CA ARG A 644 19.76 -10.57 -1.41
C ARG A 644 20.70 -9.80 -0.51
N THR A 645 21.35 -10.52 0.40
CA THR A 645 22.42 -9.96 1.24
C THR A 645 23.78 -10.18 0.58
N VAL A 646 24.57 -9.12 0.39
CA VAL A 646 25.93 -9.20 -0.14
C VAL A 646 26.92 -8.71 0.91
N THR A 647 27.86 -9.58 1.30
CA THR A 647 28.91 -9.24 2.27
C THR A 647 30.23 -9.02 1.55
N VAL A 648 30.82 -7.83 1.70
CA VAL A 648 32.17 -7.51 1.25
C VAL A 648 33.14 -7.85 2.38
N ALA A 649 33.86 -8.97 2.22
CA ALA A 649 34.82 -9.48 3.18
C ALA A 649 36.25 -9.06 2.85
N PRO A 650 37.17 -9.02 3.84
CA PRO A 650 38.57 -8.69 3.60
C PRO A 650 39.23 -9.64 2.59
N ALA A 651 39.99 -9.08 1.65
CA ALA A 651 40.80 -9.87 0.71
C ALA A 651 42.11 -10.37 1.37
N ALA A 652 42.73 -11.40 0.78
CA ALA A 652 44.04 -11.86 1.24
C ALA A 652 45.18 -11.02 0.65
N LEU A 653 46.20 -10.69 1.46
CA LEU A 653 47.43 -10.09 0.95
C LEU A 653 48.23 -11.12 0.14
N THR A 654 48.83 -10.69 -0.96
CA THR A 654 49.93 -11.45 -1.59
C THR A 654 51.18 -11.22 -0.75
N VAL A 655 51.85 -12.30 -0.33
CA VAL A 655 52.98 -12.22 0.63
C VAL A 655 54.18 -13.02 0.15
N GLY A 656 55.30 -12.32 -0.07
CA GLY A 656 56.60 -12.87 -0.38
C GLY A 656 57.46 -13.11 0.87
N THR A 657 58.49 -13.94 0.73
CA THR A 657 59.42 -14.24 1.83
C THR A 657 60.43 -13.10 2.01
N PRO A 658 60.56 -12.51 3.21
CA PRO A 658 61.55 -11.47 3.46
C PRO A 658 62.97 -12.03 3.51
N THR A 659 63.95 -11.22 3.15
CA THR A 659 65.38 -11.59 3.17
C THR A 659 66.17 -10.70 4.11
N VAL A 660 67.10 -11.29 4.85
CA VAL A 660 68.05 -10.57 5.71
C VAL A 660 69.40 -10.47 5.00
N SER A 661 69.99 -9.28 5.01
CA SER A 661 71.31 -8.98 4.44
C SER A 661 72.21 -8.29 5.48
N GLY A 662 73.52 -8.34 5.28
CA GLY A 662 74.53 -7.84 6.23
C GLY A 662 75.38 -8.96 6.82
N SER A 663 76.44 -8.59 7.54
CA SER A 663 77.34 -9.54 8.19
C SER A 663 76.77 -9.98 9.53
N ALA A 664 76.60 -11.30 9.75
CA ALA A 664 76.20 -11.86 11.03
C ALA A 664 77.38 -11.83 12.03
N LYS A 665 77.72 -10.65 12.53
CA LYS A 665 78.85 -10.40 13.44
C LYS A 665 78.51 -9.30 14.43
N VAL A 666 78.88 -9.46 15.71
CA VAL A 666 78.63 -8.43 16.74
C VAL A 666 79.19 -7.07 16.31
N GLY A 667 78.38 -6.03 16.47
CA GLY A 667 78.69 -4.65 16.05
C GLY A 667 78.25 -4.29 14.62
N ALA A 668 77.96 -5.28 13.78
CA ALA A 668 77.40 -5.07 12.44
C ALA A 668 75.87 -4.88 12.48
N THR A 669 75.31 -4.32 11.42
CA THR A 669 73.87 -4.11 11.24
C THR A 669 73.34 -5.07 10.19
N LEU A 670 72.27 -5.79 10.54
CA LEU A 670 71.46 -6.56 9.60
C LEU A 670 70.33 -5.68 9.06
N THR A 671 70.01 -5.84 7.79
CA THR A 671 68.96 -5.09 7.09
C THR A 671 67.99 -6.07 6.44
N THR A 672 66.69 -5.86 6.62
CA THR A 672 65.65 -6.66 5.96
C THR A 672 65.16 -6.03 4.67
N LYS A 673 64.88 -6.87 3.67
CA LYS A 673 64.01 -6.53 2.53
C LYS A 673 62.68 -7.29 2.73
N PRO A 674 61.53 -6.60 2.78
CA PRO A 674 60.23 -7.21 3.07
C PRO A 674 59.76 -8.32 2.12
N GLY A 675 60.28 -8.37 0.88
CA GLY A 675 59.78 -9.26 -0.18
C GLY A 675 58.66 -8.60 -1.01
N THR A 676 58.01 -9.39 -1.87
CA THR A 676 56.85 -8.93 -2.66
C THR A 676 55.61 -8.86 -1.77
N TRP A 677 54.87 -7.75 -1.83
CA TRP A 677 53.59 -7.60 -1.13
C TRP A 677 52.55 -6.95 -2.04
N THR A 678 51.27 -7.07 -1.70
CA THR A 678 50.21 -6.25 -2.31
C THR A 678 50.63 -4.77 -2.29
N LYS A 679 50.42 -4.05 -3.40
CA LYS A 679 50.82 -2.63 -3.50
C LYS A 679 50.08 -1.79 -2.45
N GLY A 680 50.83 -0.97 -1.71
CA GLY A 680 50.31 -0.09 -0.66
C GLY A 680 50.28 -0.69 0.76
N THR A 681 50.80 -1.91 0.95
CA THR A 681 50.92 -2.54 2.28
C THR A 681 51.92 -1.78 3.17
N ALA A 682 51.52 -1.50 4.41
CA ALA A 682 52.40 -0.98 5.44
C ALA A 682 53.07 -2.12 6.22
N PHE A 683 54.30 -1.92 6.68
CA PHE A 683 55.09 -2.97 7.33
C PHE A 683 55.43 -2.67 8.78
N ALA A 684 55.30 -3.70 9.63
CA ALA A 684 55.89 -3.77 10.96
C ALA A 684 56.92 -4.89 11.02
N TYR A 685 58.01 -4.66 11.75
CA TYR A 685 59.11 -5.61 11.89
C TYR A 685 59.23 -6.10 13.32
N GLN A 686 59.66 -7.35 13.48
CA GLN A 686 60.09 -7.89 14.76
C GLN A 686 61.28 -8.82 14.50
N TRP A 687 62.47 -8.42 14.97
CA TRP A 687 63.65 -9.27 14.92
C TRP A 687 63.57 -10.36 15.98
N MET A 688 64.11 -11.53 15.64
CA MET A 688 64.02 -12.76 16.41
C MET A 688 65.42 -13.32 16.62
N ARG A 689 65.68 -13.83 17.82
CA ARG A 689 66.90 -14.54 18.22
C ARG A 689 66.54 -15.98 18.51
N ASP A 690 67.06 -16.91 17.73
CA ASP A 690 66.73 -18.34 17.78
C ASP A 690 65.20 -18.59 17.85
N GLY A 691 64.44 -17.84 17.06
CA GLY A 691 62.98 -17.93 17.00
C GLY A 691 62.21 -17.17 18.10
N SER A 692 62.88 -16.50 19.03
CA SER A 692 62.24 -15.68 20.08
C SER A 692 62.34 -14.18 19.80
N PRO A 693 61.30 -13.36 20.05
CA PRO A 693 61.34 -11.92 19.81
C PRO A 693 62.43 -11.19 20.59
N ILE A 694 63.19 -10.34 19.91
CA ILE A 694 64.15 -9.42 20.53
C ILE A 694 63.40 -8.14 20.91
N ARG A 695 63.28 -7.89 22.22
CA ARG A 695 62.57 -6.71 22.74
C ARG A 695 63.15 -5.40 22.14
N GLY A 696 62.27 -4.57 21.58
CA GLY A 696 62.61 -3.26 21.00
C GLY A 696 63.20 -3.29 19.59
N ALA A 697 63.53 -4.48 19.05
CA ALA A 697 64.06 -4.61 17.70
C ALA A 697 62.92 -4.68 16.66
N VAL A 698 62.32 -3.52 16.38
CA VAL A 698 61.09 -3.39 15.58
C VAL A 698 61.24 -2.55 14.30
N THR A 699 62.48 -2.20 13.93
CA THR A 699 62.78 -1.44 12.72
C THR A 699 63.26 -2.36 11.59
N ALA A 700 63.38 -1.82 10.37
CA ALA A 700 63.87 -2.58 9.20
C ALA A 700 65.36 -2.99 9.31
N THR A 701 66.05 -2.57 10.37
CA THR A 701 67.45 -2.90 10.64
C THR A 701 67.62 -3.36 12.09
N HIS A 702 68.59 -4.23 12.34
CA HIS A 702 68.97 -4.63 13.70
C HIS A 702 70.47 -4.62 13.85
N ARG A 703 70.97 -3.83 14.81
CA ARG A 703 72.39 -3.81 15.14
C ARG A 703 72.69 -4.93 16.12
N LEU A 704 73.58 -5.83 15.72
CA LEU A 704 73.95 -7.00 16.50
C LEU A 704 74.75 -6.60 17.74
N THR A 705 74.29 -7.07 18.88
CA THR A 705 74.86 -6.81 20.21
C THR A 705 75.61 -8.04 20.72
N ALA A 706 76.30 -7.90 21.85
CA ALA A 706 76.98 -9.04 22.49
C ALA A 706 76.01 -10.19 22.83
N ALA A 707 74.74 -9.88 23.13
CA ALA A 707 73.71 -10.88 23.45
C ALA A 707 73.28 -11.72 22.23
N ASP A 708 73.61 -11.29 21.02
CA ASP A 708 73.31 -12.03 19.78
C ASP A 708 74.41 -13.04 19.42
N ALA A 709 75.60 -12.94 20.03
CA ALA A 709 76.73 -13.81 19.72
C ALA A 709 76.39 -15.30 19.88
N GLY A 710 76.70 -16.11 18.86
CA GLY A 710 76.42 -17.54 18.84
C GLY A 710 74.99 -17.94 18.46
N THR A 711 74.06 -16.98 18.38
CA THR A 711 72.65 -17.21 18.01
C THR A 711 72.41 -16.99 16.52
N ARG A 712 71.26 -17.46 16.01
CA ARG A 712 70.79 -17.11 14.66
C ARG A 712 69.73 -16.01 14.74
N ILE A 713 69.77 -15.11 13.77
CA ILE A 713 68.85 -13.98 13.71
C ILE A 713 67.91 -14.15 12.52
N SER A 714 66.62 -13.88 12.72
CA SER A 714 65.62 -13.77 11.66
C SER A 714 64.72 -12.57 11.91
N VAL A 715 63.88 -12.22 10.94
CA VAL A 715 62.93 -11.11 11.08
C VAL A 715 61.55 -11.55 10.64
N ARG A 716 60.54 -11.28 11.48
CA ARG A 716 59.12 -11.41 11.12
C ARG A 716 58.63 -10.07 10.58
N VAL A 717 58.16 -10.07 9.34
CA VAL A 717 57.54 -8.91 8.69
C VAL A 717 56.03 -9.12 8.71
N THR A 718 55.29 -8.17 9.27
CA THR A 718 53.83 -8.16 9.31
C THR A 718 53.33 -7.04 8.40
N GLY A 719 52.48 -7.37 7.44
CA GLY A 719 51.88 -6.45 6.50
C GLY A 719 50.44 -6.13 6.86
N THR A 720 50.07 -4.85 6.86
CA THR A 720 48.70 -4.37 7.08
C THR A 720 48.26 -3.47 5.93
N GLN A 721 47.01 -3.64 5.48
CA GLN A 721 46.39 -2.82 4.46
C GLN A 721 44.87 -2.81 4.68
N SER A 722 44.24 -1.63 4.63
CA SER A 722 42.79 -1.52 4.77
C SER A 722 42.07 -2.35 3.71
N GLY A 723 41.02 -3.08 4.10
CA GLY A 723 40.30 -4.01 3.22
C GLY A 723 40.94 -5.39 3.07
N TYR A 724 42.09 -5.66 3.70
CA TYR A 724 42.78 -6.94 3.62
C TYR A 724 42.99 -7.57 5.00
N THR A 725 43.02 -8.89 5.06
CA THR A 725 43.43 -9.64 6.25
C THR A 725 44.93 -9.46 6.48
N THR A 726 45.29 -9.03 7.70
CA THR A 726 46.70 -8.90 8.13
C THR A 726 47.45 -10.21 7.95
N ALA A 727 48.65 -10.14 7.37
CA ALA A 727 49.48 -11.31 7.14
C ALA A 727 50.92 -11.08 7.62
N ALA A 728 51.64 -12.16 7.93
CA ALA A 728 53.03 -12.07 8.35
C ALA A 728 53.87 -13.21 7.80
N LYS A 729 55.15 -12.93 7.55
CA LYS A 729 56.13 -13.91 7.09
C LYS A 729 57.46 -13.69 7.80
N THR A 730 58.14 -14.78 8.13
CA THR A 730 59.45 -14.76 8.77
C THR A 730 60.54 -15.11 7.76
N SER A 731 61.66 -14.40 7.79
CA SER A 731 62.81 -14.68 6.94
C SER A 731 63.47 -16.02 7.29
N ALA A 732 64.30 -16.54 6.39
CA ALA A 732 65.30 -17.52 6.78
C ALA A 732 66.22 -16.94 7.88
N ALA A 733 66.70 -17.79 8.77
CA ALA A 733 67.62 -17.40 9.82
C ALA A 733 69.04 -17.24 9.26
N THR A 734 69.81 -16.27 9.76
CA THR A 734 71.21 -16.08 9.39
C THR A 734 72.08 -17.29 9.78
N THR A 735 73.33 -17.29 9.33
CA THR A 735 74.39 -18.04 10.03
C THR A 735 74.50 -17.55 11.48
N LYS A 736 75.11 -18.36 12.35
CA LYS A 736 75.35 -17.96 13.75
C LYS A 736 76.16 -16.65 13.78
N VAL A 737 75.76 -15.73 14.65
CA VAL A 737 76.44 -14.43 14.79
C VAL A 737 77.84 -14.66 15.37
N ALA A 738 78.86 -14.32 14.59
CA ALA A 738 80.26 -14.39 15.00
C ALA A 738 80.61 -13.26 15.98
N LYS A 739 81.67 -13.45 16.77
CA LYS A 739 82.22 -12.38 17.61
C LYS A 739 82.73 -11.21 16.75
N GLY A 740 82.58 -9.99 17.26
CA GLY A 740 83.11 -8.78 16.66
C GLY A 740 84.65 -8.76 16.65
N THR A 741 85.26 -7.93 15.80
CA THR A 741 86.72 -7.73 15.82
C THR A 741 87.04 -6.34 16.34
N LEU A 742 87.98 -6.26 17.28
CA LEU A 742 88.46 -5.00 17.80
C LEU A 742 89.40 -4.31 16.81
N ARG A 743 89.17 -3.02 16.55
CA ARG A 743 90.19 -2.14 15.97
C ARG A 743 91.16 -1.80 17.10
N ALA A 744 92.45 -1.99 16.85
CA ALA A 744 93.51 -1.78 17.83
C ALA A 744 94.74 -1.18 17.14
N SER A 745 95.11 0.05 17.50
CA SER A 745 96.36 0.67 17.06
C SER A 745 97.58 0.00 17.70
N THR A 746 98.72 0.08 17.02
CA THR A 746 100.01 -0.29 17.62
C THR A 746 100.36 0.72 18.71
N PRO A 747 100.61 0.29 19.96
CA PRO A 747 100.92 1.21 21.05
C PRO A 747 102.34 1.76 20.93
N THR A 748 102.60 2.91 21.54
CA THR A 748 103.93 3.50 21.64
C THR A 748 104.39 3.62 23.09
N VAL A 749 105.71 3.64 23.29
CA VAL A 749 106.32 3.87 24.59
C VAL A 749 106.93 5.26 24.58
N THR A 750 106.61 6.06 25.59
CA THR A 750 107.12 7.42 25.78
C THR A 750 107.84 7.54 27.11
N GLY A 751 108.76 8.50 27.24
CA GLY A 751 109.59 8.68 28.44
C GLY A 751 111.09 8.47 28.17
N SER A 752 111.93 8.74 29.18
CA SER A 752 113.39 8.61 29.03
C SER A 752 113.82 7.16 29.30
N ALA A 753 114.45 6.53 28.31
CA ALA A 753 114.90 5.14 28.38
C ALA A 753 116.20 4.97 29.21
N LYS A 754 116.13 5.28 30.50
CA LYS A 754 117.25 5.23 31.44
C LYS A 754 116.78 4.58 32.75
N VAL A 755 117.69 3.84 33.40
CA VAL A 755 117.44 3.25 34.74
C VAL A 755 116.93 4.31 35.71
N GLY A 756 115.88 4.00 36.46
CA GLY A 756 115.24 4.88 37.44
C GLY A 756 114.29 5.92 36.84
N LYS A 757 114.06 5.93 35.52
CA LYS A 757 113.04 6.76 34.86
C LYS A 757 111.79 5.94 34.52
N THR A 758 110.67 6.64 34.36
CA THR A 758 109.38 6.01 34.04
C THR A 758 109.13 6.03 32.54
N LEU A 759 108.81 4.87 31.99
CA LEU A 759 108.23 4.71 30.66
C LEU A 759 106.70 4.64 30.77
N THR A 760 106.00 5.27 29.83
CA THR A 760 104.54 5.33 29.78
C THR A 760 104.04 4.77 28.44
N ALA A 761 103.13 3.82 28.52
CA ALA A 761 102.43 3.22 27.39
C ALA A 761 101.35 4.18 26.87
N ARG A 762 101.36 4.44 25.56
CA ARG A 762 100.28 5.13 24.84
C ARG A 762 99.54 4.10 24.01
N ALA A 763 98.29 3.80 24.39
CA ALA A 763 97.55 2.68 23.80
C ALA A 763 97.07 2.89 22.36
N GLY A 764 97.00 4.14 21.89
CA GLY A 764 96.44 4.49 20.59
C GLY A 764 94.91 4.34 20.54
N ALA A 765 94.34 4.30 19.33
CA ALA A 765 92.90 4.17 19.14
C ALA A 765 92.46 2.70 19.27
N TRP A 766 91.36 2.48 19.99
CA TRP A 766 90.70 1.19 20.12
C TRP A 766 89.22 1.33 19.77
N THR A 767 88.55 0.22 19.40
CA THR A 767 87.08 0.20 19.33
C THR A 767 86.51 0.76 20.63
N GLU A 768 85.53 1.66 20.52
CA GLU A 768 84.89 2.30 21.67
C GLU A 768 84.35 1.28 22.69
N GLY A 769 84.52 1.57 23.98
CA GLY A 769 84.12 0.69 25.08
C GLY A 769 85.09 -0.46 25.41
N THR A 770 86.19 -0.62 24.66
CA THR A 770 87.20 -1.67 24.93
C THR A 770 87.92 -1.45 26.27
N ARG A 771 87.98 -2.48 27.10
CA ARG A 771 88.78 -2.50 28.33
C ARG A 771 90.21 -2.97 28.02
N LEU A 772 91.21 -2.21 28.45
CA LEU A 772 92.63 -2.47 28.17
C LEU A 772 93.36 -3.02 29.40
N SER A 773 94.23 -4.00 29.18
CA SER A 773 95.22 -4.49 30.14
C SER A 773 96.64 -4.37 29.57
N TYR A 774 97.64 -4.16 30.43
CA TYR A 774 99.02 -3.90 30.03
C TYR A 774 99.93 -5.00 30.56
N GLN A 775 101.03 -5.25 29.84
CA GLN A 775 102.13 -6.11 30.28
C GLN A 775 103.43 -5.59 29.69
N TRP A 776 104.34 -5.10 30.52
CA TRP A 776 105.69 -4.72 30.07
C TRP A 776 106.55 -5.94 29.82
N LEU A 777 107.41 -5.83 28.81
CA LEU A 777 108.27 -6.88 28.31
C LEU A 777 109.71 -6.39 28.29
N ASN A 778 110.65 -7.18 28.79
CA ASN A 778 112.08 -6.99 28.63
C ASN A 778 112.60 -8.04 27.61
N ASN A 779 113.20 -7.57 26.51
CA ASN A 779 113.71 -8.41 25.42
C ASN A 779 112.65 -9.43 24.92
N GLY A 780 111.38 -9.00 24.92
CA GLY A 780 110.23 -9.82 24.51
C GLY A 780 109.64 -10.72 25.61
N ARG A 781 110.26 -10.84 26.79
CA ARG A 781 109.77 -11.64 27.93
C ARG A 781 108.99 -10.78 28.90
N ALA A 782 107.88 -11.31 29.44
CA ALA A 782 107.05 -10.59 30.40
C ALA A 782 107.78 -10.29 31.70
N ILE A 783 107.71 -9.02 32.13
CA ILE A 783 108.22 -8.57 33.42
C ILE A 783 107.12 -8.84 34.46
N ALA A 784 107.41 -9.69 35.44
CA ALA A 784 106.44 -10.05 36.48
C ALA A 784 105.91 -8.80 37.21
N GLY A 785 104.58 -8.72 37.38
CA GLY A 785 103.90 -7.61 38.08
C GLY A 785 103.84 -6.29 37.30
N ALA A 786 104.49 -6.17 36.15
CA ALA A 786 104.52 -4.93 35.37
C ALA A 786 103.29 -4.79 34.46
N THR A 787 102.11 -4.61 35.07
CA THR A 787 100.81 -4.61 34.39
C THR A 787 100.12 -3.24 34.33
N LYS A 788 100.80 -2.19 34.79
CA LYS A 788 100.31 -0.80 34.75
C LYS A 788 100.65 -0.15 33.41
N ALA A 789 99.91 0.92 33.07
CA ALA A 789 100.21 1.73 31.88
C ALA A 789 101.58 2.44 31.96
N SER A 790 102.21 2.50 33.14
CA SER A 790 103.56 2.99 33.35
C SER A 790 104.47 1.92 33.95
N TYR A 791 105.76 2.02 33.67
CA TYR A 791 106.80 1.14 34.20
C TYR A 791 108.03 1.94 34.59
N SER A 792 108.54 1.74 35.80
CA SER A 792 109.80 2.31 36.25
C SER A 792 110.94 1.39 35.83
N VAL A 793 111.88 1.89 35.03
CA VAL A 793 112.98 1.11 34.47
C VAL A 793 113.89 0.64 35.60
N ALA A 794 113.94 -0.68 35.83
CA ALA A 794 114.72 -1.27 36.89
C ALA A 794 116.21 -1.32 36.53
N ARG A 795 117.06 -1.50 37.54
CA ARG A 795 118.52 -1.66 37.32
C ARG A 795 118.84 -2.83 36.38
N GLY A 796 118.03 -3.90 36.45
CA GLY A 796 118.19 -5.10 35.62
C GLY A 796 117.85 -4.91 34.14
N ASP A 797 117.18 -3.82 33.74
CA ASP A 797 116.82 -3.57 32.33
C ASP A 797 117.91 -2.81 31.56
N ARG A 798 119.04 -2.49 32.20
CA ARG A 798 120.12 -1.70 31.61
C ARG A 798 120.70 -2.41 30.39
N GLY A 799 120.67 -1.72 29.25
CA GLY A 799 121.15 -2.28 27.98
C GLY A 799 120.14 -3.18 27.25
N ASP A 800 119.00 -3.50 27.88
CA ASP A 800 117.92 -4.29 27.29
C ASP A 800 116.94 -3.44 26.47
N ARG A 801 116.01 -4.12 25.79
CA ARG A 801 114.94 -3.53 24.99
C ARG A 801 113.59 -3.72 25.67
N LEU A 802 113.00 -2.63 26.15
CA LEU A 802 111.68 -2.65 26.79
C LEU A 802 110.56 -2.35 25.80
N SER A 803 109.48 -3.13 25.84
CA SER A 803 108.24 -2.89 25.08
C SER A 803 107.02 -3.15 25.96
N VAL A 804 105.83 -2.72 25.52
CA VAL A 804 104.58 -2.98 26.24
C VAL A 804 103.58 -3.69 25.33
N ARG A 805 103.02 -4.80 25.82
CA ARG A 805 101.89 -5.49 25.19
C ARG A 805 100.59 -5.03 25.84
N ILE A 806 99.68 -4.48 25.05
CA ILE A 806 98.36 -4.07 25.47
C ILE A 806 97.32 -5.03 24.90
N THR A 807 96.45 -5.57 25.75
CA THR A 807 95.36 -6.46 25.36
C THR A 807 94.02 -5.78 25.58
N GLY A 808 93.21 -5.68 24.54
CA GLY A 808 91.85 -5.17 24.59
C GLY A 808 90.81 -6.28 24.68
N SER A 809 89.78 -6.06 25.49
CA SER A 809 88.62 -6.94 25.63
C SER A 809 87.31 -6.13 25.59
N LEU A 810 86.32 -6.65 24.87
CA LEU A 810 84.96 -6.10 24.79
C LEU A 810 83.98 -7.27 24.68
N SER A 811 82.88 -7.23 25.43
CA SER A 811 81.91 -8.33 25.42
C SER A 811 81.35 -8.55 24.01
N GLY A 812 81.35 -9.81 23.55
CA GLY A 812 80.95 -10.17 22.19
C GLY A 812 82.02 -9.95 21.11
N TYR A 813 83.24 -9.53 21.45
CA TYR A 813 84.36 -9.36 20.52
C TYR A 813 85.51 -10.31 20.86
N ASP A 814 86.32 -10.65 19.86
CA ASP A 814 87.59 -11.34 20.07
C ASP A 814 88.60 -10.41 20.77
N THR A 815 89.36 -10.95 21.72
CA THR A 815 90.43 -10.20 22.38
C THR A 815 91.58 -9.96 21.40
N VAL A 816 92.17 -8.77 21.46
CA VAL A 816 93.27 -8.38 20.57
C VAL A 816 94.43 -7.86 21.41
N SER A 817 95.63 -8.37 21.18
CA SER A 817 96.87 -7.83 21.75
C SER A 817 97.69 -7.09 20.69
N ARG A 818 98.31 -5.98 21.08
CA ARG A 818 99.30 -5.23 20.29
C ARG A 818 100.50 -4.92 21.15
N THR A 819 101.69 -5.11 20.61
CA THR A 819 102.96 -4.82 21.30
C THR A 819 103.61 -3.59 20.68
N SER A 820 104.15 -2.71 21.51
CA SER A 820 104.85 -1.51 21.05
C SER A 820 106.17 -1.85 20.38
N GLY A 821 106.71 -0.89 19.61
CA GLY A 821 108.15 -0.89 19.31
C GLY A 821 108.95 -0.92 20.62
N ALA A 822 110.10 -1.60 20.60
CA ALA A 822 110.95 -1.70 21.79
C ALA A 822 111.91 -0.51 21.88
N VAL A 823 112.08 0.02 23.09
CA VAL A 823 112.99 1.12 23.39
C VAL A 823 114.21 0.57 24.12
N ARG A 824 115.41 0.87 23.62
CA ARG A 824 116.68 0.43 24.21
C ARG A 824 117.00 1.29 25.44
N ILE A 825 117.24 0.65 26.57
CA ILE A 825 117.67 1.35 27.79
C ILE A 825 119.16 1.70 27.68
N ALA A 826 119.51 2.95 28.01
CA ALA A 826 120.89 3.44 27.99
C ALA A 826 121.80 2.55 28.84
N ARG A 827 123.01 2.27 28.33
CA ARG A 827 124.06 1.52 29.04
C ARG A 827 124.56 2.31 30.25
#